data_AF-A0A4P1R3N7-F1
#
_entry.id   AF-A0A4P1R3N7-F1
#
_cell.length_a   1.000
_cell.length_b   1.000
_cell.length_c   1.000
_cell.angle_alpha   90.00
_cell.angle_beta   90.00
_cell.angle_gamma   90.00
#
_symmetry.space_group_name_H-M   'P 1'
#
loop_
_entity.id
_entity.type
_entity.pdbx_description
1 polymer ?
#
loop_
_entity_poly.entity_id
_entity_poly.type
_entity_poly.pdbx_seq_one_letter_code
_entity_poly.pdbx_strand_id
1 'polypeptide(L)'
;MENNLKTWVSDKLMSILGYSQPTVVEYMIGISKQATSQSDLLTKFQEFGFSLTDETNVFASEIFSRVSRESSGLSLYEKQEREAALLAKKQKTYKLLDDDDDDDDDDSDEVRREESGVSEPKFSNKRLFRKKTEGNVDDGDDEEEGILSKELERRVRRRTSHGDEDDGSESEEERLRDQREKEELEKHLRERDEAGTRKLTENKLTQKEKEEAIQRSNASEKDDTRGLRKGLRPKYFKKRVENKVGKLRDEIDADEYLFDGVKLTEKEEHDIRYKKEIYKIVKQMMEADNVNEYRMPDAYDQDGGVNQGKRFSVHTQRYIDTNAEEKMNPHAEQEAWEEYQISKATMKYGSKNKKQASDDYQFVFEDQIDFIKASVMDGDNVDLEEMDDVVEKSKAKSALEALLEERKKLPIYPYRDELLKAIDEHQVLVIVGETGSGKTTQIPQYLHEAGYTKRGLIACTQPRRVAAMSVAARVSHEMGVKLGHEVGYSIRFEDCTSEKTIVKYMTDGMLLREFLGEPDLASYSVVMVDEAHERTLSTDILFGLVKDISRFRPDLKLLISSATLDAEKFSDYFDSAPIFKIPGRRYPVEINFTKAPEADYLDAAIITALQIHATQPPGDILVFLTGQEEIETAEEILKHRTRGLGTKLAELMICPIYANLPSELQAKIFEPTPEGARKVVLATNIAETSLTIDGIKYVIDPGFCKMKSYNPRTGMESLLITPISKASAMQRAGRSGRTGPGKCYRLYTAYNFHNDLDDNTIPEIQRTNLANVVLMLKSLGIHDLMHFDFMDPPPAEALLKALELLFALGALNKLGELTKVGRQMTEFPLDPMLSKMIVASEKYKCSDEIISIAAMLSVGNSIFYRPKDKQVHADNARLNFHSGNVGDHVGLMKVYNSWKETNYSSQWCYENYIQIRSMKRARDIRDQLAGLLERVEIELASNSSDLDAIKKSITSGFFPQSARLQKNGSYRTVKHPQTVHIHPSSGLAHVLPRWVIYHELVLTTKEYVRQVTELNPDWLVELAPHYYQLKDVEDSVSKKMPCGEGRA
;
A
#
# COMPACT_ATOMS: atom_id res chain seq x y z
N MET A 1 47.45 -18.16 27.47
CA MET A 1 48.28 -17.31 28.36
C MET A 1 47.44 -16.62 29.44
N GLU A 2 46.29 -16.03 29.11
CA GLU A 2 45.52 -15.16 30.02
C GLU A 2 45.20 -15.72 31.43
N ASN A 3 44.90 -17.01 31.60
CA ASN A 3 44.68 -17.58 32.94
C ASN A 3 45.88 -17.37 33.89
N ASN A 4 47.11 -17.45 33.37
CA ASN A 4 48.32 -17.25 34.17
C ASN A 4 48.52 -15.75 34.53
N LEU A 5 48.02 -14.84 33.68
CA LEU A 5 47.98 -13.40 33.98
C LEU A 5 46.93 -13.09 35.06
N LYS A 6 45.73 -13.67 34.98
CA LYS A 6 44.67 -13.49 36.00
C LYS A 6 45.13 -13.95 37.38
N THR A 7 45.78 -15.12 37.48
CA THR A 7 46.34 -15.60 38.76
C THR A 7 47.42 -14.64 39.29
N TRP A 8 48.41 -14.28 38.47
CA TRP A 8 49.49 -13.37 38.90
C TRP A 8 48.98 -11.98 39.33
N VAL A 9 47.97 -11.42 38.66
CA VAL A 9 47.30 -10.17 39.08
C VAL A 9 46.58 -10.37 40.42
N SER A 10 45.90 -11.51 40.62
CA SER A 10 45.27 -11.83 41.91
C SER A 10 46.28 -11.90 43.05
N ASP A 11 47.42 -12.57 42.86
CA ASP A 11 48.47 -12.70 43.88
C ASP A 11 49.07 -11.33 44.26
N LYS A 12 49.27 -10.45 43.27
CA LYS A 12 49.76 -9.08 43.50
C LYS A 12 48.72 -8.19 44.19
N LEU A 13 47.43 -8.32 43.86
CA LEU A 13 46.35 -7.61 44.56
C LEU A 13 46.21 -8.08 46.02
N MET A 14 46.33 -9.38 46.30
CA MET A 14 46.42 -9.90 47.67
C MET A 14 47.59 -9.27 48.44
N SER A 15 48.75 -9.08 47.80
CA SER A 15 49.93 -8.46 48.43
C SER A 15 49.77 -6.96 48.71
N ILE A 16 49.09 -6.23 47.82
CA ILE A 16 49.02 -4.75 47.86
C ILE A 16 47.79 -4.23 48.63
N LEU A 17 46.65 -4.90 48.49
CA LEU A 17 45.38 -4.51 49.12
C LEU A 17 44.95 -5.43 50.28
N GLY A 18 45.63 -6.57 50.48
CA GLY A 18 45.23 -7.59 51.45
C GLY A 18 44.06 -8.47 50.99
N TYR A 19 43.44 -8.19 49.84
CA TYR A 19 42.35 -8.96 49.26
C TYR A 19 42.38 -8.96 47.73
N SER A 20 41.74 -9.96 47.12
CA SER A 20 41.54 -10.08 45.68
C SER A 20 40.16 -10.66 45.41
N GLN A 21 39.44 -10.11 44.44
CA GLN A 21 38.19 -10.65 43.91
C GLN A 21 38.32 -10.81 42.38
N PRO A 22 37.75 -11.87 41.77
CA PRO A 22 37.89 -12.12 40.33
C PRO A 22 37.43 -10.94 39.45
N THR A 23 36.35 -10.25 39.86
CA THR A 23 35.83 -9.05 39.21
C THR A 23 36.84 -7.89 39.21
N VAL A 24 37.53 -7.68 40.34
CA VAL A 24 38.58 -6.64 40.46
C VAL A 24 39.81 -7.02 39.63
N VAL A 25 40.21 -8.30 39.61
CA VAL A 25 41.30 -8.82 38.77
C VAL A 25 41.02 -8.56 37.28
N GLU A 26 39.82 -8.88 36.80
CA GLU A 26 39.44 -8.65 35.41
C GLU A 26 39.31 -7.16 35.08
N TYR A 27 38.79 -6.34 36.00
CA TYR A 27 38.68 -4.90 35.84
C TYR A 27 40.06 -4.21 35.77
N MET A 28 41.01 -4.60 36.62
CA MET A 28 42.39 -4.09 36.59
C MET A 28 43.12 -4.47 35.28
N ILE A 29 42.88 -5.68 34.76
CA ILE A 29 43.38 -6.11 33.43
C ILE A 29 42.70 -5.31 32.31
N GLY A 30 41.40 -5.00 32.44
CA GLY A 30 40.64 -4.16 31.51
C GLY A 30 41.20 -2.73 31.42
N ILE A 31 41.39 -2.04 32.54
CA ILE A 31 42.03 -0.72 32.59
C ILE A 31 43.46 -0.80 32.01
N SER A 32 44.22 -1.86 32.32
CA SER A 32 45.57 -2.06 31.79
C SER A 32 45.62 -2.30 30.27
N LYS A 33 44.55 -2.85 29.66
CA LYS A 33 44.39 -2.93 28.19
C LYS A 33 44.04 -1.56 27.57
N GLN A 34 43.36 -0.67 28.31
CA GLN A 34 42.92 0.65 27.86
C GLN A 34 43.93 1.79 28.12
N ALA A 35 44.86 1.63 29.05
CA ALA A 35 45.82 2.68 29.41
C ALA A 35 46.86 2.94 28.31
N THR A 36 47.05 4.21 27.95
CA THR A 36 47.95 4.61 26.85
C THR A 36 49.41 4.66 27.30
N SER A 37 49.65 5.02 28.56
CA SER A 37 50.99 5.14 29.17
C SER A 37 51.00 4.55 30.58
N GLN A 38 52.19 4.20 31.09
CA GLN A 38 52.34 3.66 32.45
C GLN A 38 51.92 4.70 33.51
N SER A 39 52.15 5.98 33.25
CA SER A 39 51.70 7.10 34.10
C SER A 39 50.18 7.30 34.07
N ASP A 40 49.53 7.10 32.93
CA ASP A 40 48.06 7.07 32.81
C ASP A 40 47.45 5.91 33.61
N LEU A 41 48.06 4.72 33.56
CA LEU A 41 47.63 3.59 34.40
C LEU A 41 47.79 3.87 35.90
N LEU A 42 48.93 4.44 36.31
CA LEU A 42 49.19 4.82 37.70
C LEU A 42 48.20 5.86 38.22
N THR A 43 47.84 6.84 37.39
CA THR A 43 46.84 7.85 37.73
C THR A 43 45.47 7.21 37.96
N LYS A 44 45.06 6.28 37.08
CA LYS A 44 43.80 5.54 37.21
C LYS A 44 43.78 4.59 38.42
N PHE A 45 44.92 4.01 38.80
CA PHE A 45 45.03 3.25 40.06
C PHE A 45 44.90 4.17 41.28
N GLN A 46 45.47 5.38 41.24
CA GLN A 46 45.29 6.37 42.31
C GLN A 46 43.83 6.86 42.42
N GLU A 47 43.13 7.07 41.29
CA GLU A 47 41.69 7.37 41.26
C GLU A 47 40.85 6.22 41.87
N PHE A 48 41.29 4.97 41.69
CA PHE A 48 40.69 3.78 42.32
C PHE A 48 41.14 3.54 43.77
N GLY A 49 41.85 4.48 44.39
CA GLY A 49 42.20 4.45 45.82
C GLY A 49 43.48 3.68 46.18
N PHE A 50 44.30 3.25 45.22
CA PHE A 50 45.61 2.67 45.54
C PHE A 50 46.54 3.74 46.13
N SER A 51 47.22 3.40 47.23
CA SER A 51 48.22 4.27 47.86
C SER A 51 49.50 4.32 47.02
N LEU A 52 50.01 5.54 46.78
CA LEU A 52 51.25 5.77 46.02
C LEU A 52 52.48 5.24 46.77
N THR A 53 52.78 3.96 46.54
CA THR A 53 53.91 3.21 47.09
C THR A 53 54.77 2.68 45.95
N ASP A 54 56.06 2.41 46.21
CA ASP A 54 56.92 1.83 45.17
C ASP A 54 56.47 0.43 44.73
N GLU A 55 55.79 -0.33 45.60
CA GLU A 55 55.16 -1.59 45.22
C GLU A 55 54.03 -1.40 44.19
N THR A 56 53.19 -0.36 44.34
CA THR A 56 52.20 0.00 43.31
C THR A 56 52.83 0.55 42.03
N ASN A 57 53.93 1.31 42.13
CA ASN A 57 54.68 1.79 40.95
C ASN A 57 55.27 0.61 40.15
N VAL A 58 55.85 -0.37 40.84
CA VAL A 58 56.38 -1.60 40.24
C VAL A 58 55.25 -2.44 39.65
N PHE A 59 54.17 -2.68 40.39
CA PHE A 59 53.03 -3.45 39.91
C PHE A 59 52.40 -2.85 38.65
N ALA A 60 52.23 -1.51 38.60
CA ALA A 60 51.76 -0.82 37.42
C ALA A 60 52.71 -1.00 36.21
N SER A 61 54.03 -1.04 36.42
CA SER A 61 54.99 -1.31 35.32
C SER A 61 54.97 -2.77 34.86
N GLU A 62 54.86 -3.72 35.78
CA GLU A 62 54.77 -5.15 35.48
C GLU A 62 53.46 -5.51 34.77
N ILE A 63 52.30 -5.01 35.21
CA ILE A 63 51.02 -5.33 34.55
C ILE A 63 50.92 -4.66 33.17
N PHE A 64 51.38 -3.42 33.02
CA PHE A 64 51.39 -2.68 31.76
C PHE A 64 52.28 -3.34 30.68
N SER A 65 53.33 -4.07 31.09
CA SER A 65 54.22 -4.82 30.20
C SER A 65 53.78 -6.27 29.94
N ARG A 66 53.11 -6.93 30.90
CA ARG A 66 52.60 -8.31 30.77
C ARG A 66 51.27 -8.41 30.02
N VAL A 67 50.49 -7.33 29.97
CA VAL A 67 49.22 -7.26 29.21
C VAL A 67 49.52 -7.13 27.72
N SER A 68 49.24 -8.19 26.95
CA SER A 68 49.30 -8.16 25.49
C SER A 68 48.27 -7.18 24.95
N ARG A 69 48.73 -6.14 24.26
CA ARG A 69 47.87 -5.21 23.53
C ARG A 69 47.78 -5.64 22.09
N GLU A 70 46.55 -5.78 21.62
CA GLU A 70 46.28 -5.75 20.18
C GLU A 70 46.68 -4.36 19.68
N SER A 71 47.59 -4.30 18.70
CA SER A 71 47.83 -3.06 17.98
C SER A 71 46.51 -2.64 17.34
N SER A 72 45.96 -1.49 17.75
CA SER A 72 44.70 -0.97 17.24
C SER A 72 44.69 -1.02 15.72
N GLY A 73 43.86 -1.90 15.15
CA GLY A 73 43.76 -2.03 13.70
C GLY A 73 43.34 -0.70 13.10
N LEU A 74 43.99 -0.32 11.99
CA LEU A 74 43.68 0.91 11.24
C LEU A 74 42.17 1.03 11.05
N SER A 75 41.65 2.24 11.28
CA SER A 75 40.23 2.52 11.18
C SER A 75 39.70 2.10 9.80
N LEU A 76 38.46 1.64 9.73
CA LEU A 76 37.80 1.33 8.45
C LEU A 76 37.87 2.53 7.48
N TYR A 77 37.84 3.75 8.01
CA TYR A 77 38.03 4.98 7.26
C TYR A 77 39.45 5.11 6.67
N GLU A 78 40.49 4.94 7.48
CA GLU A 78 41.90 4.98 7.03
C GLU A 78 42.23 3.85 6.06
N LYS A 79 41.60 2.68 6.21
CA LYS A 79 41.68 1.57 5.24
C LYS A 79 41.08 1.98 3.89
N GLN A 80 39.87 2.53 3.88
CA GLN A 80 39.20 2.98 2.67
C GLN A 80 39.96 4.13 1.98
N GLU A 81 40.50 5.09 2.75
CA GLU A 81 41.32 6.18 2.22
C GLU A 81 42.63 5.65 1.59
N ARG A 82 43.26 4.64 2.20
CA ARG A 82 44.49 4.02 1.69
C ARG A 82 44.24 3.10 0.49
N GLU A 83 43.09 2.43 0.42
CA GLU A 83 42.63 1.70 -0.77
C GLU A 83 42.27 2.65 -1.92
N ALA A 84 41.59 3.78 -1.65
CA ALA A 84 41.31 4.81 -2.63
C ALA A 84 42.61 5.44 -3.18
N ALA A 85 43.59 5.73 -2.32
CA ALA A 85 44.92 6.21 -2.73
C ALA A 85 45.70 5.17 -3.56
N LEU A 86 45.54 3.87 -3.28
CA LEU A 86 46.10 2.78 -4.08
C LEU A 86 45.39 2.63 -5.45
N LEU A 87 44.07 2.80 -5.49
CA LEU A 87 43.28 2.83 -6.74
C LEU A 87 43.68 4.02 -7.61
N ALA A 88 43.79 5.22 -7.04
CA ALA A 88 44.26 6.41 -7.74
C ALA A 88 45.71 6.26 -8.26
N LYS A 89 46.58 5.56 -7.51
CA LYS A 89 47.92 5.20 -8.01
C LYS A 89 47.88 4.16 -9.14
N LYS A 90 47.01 3.14 -9.07
CA LYS A 90 46.83 2.15 -10.14
C LYS A 90 46.27 2.78 -11.42
N GLN A 91 45.32 3.70 -11.31
CA GLN A 91 44.79 4.44 -12.45
C GLN A 91 45.87 5.28 -13.13
N LYS A 92 46.79 5.90 -12.37
CA LYS A 92 47.98 6.59 -12.90
C LYS A 92 49.04 5.69 -13.53
N THR A 93 48.90 4.36 -13.49
CA THR A 93 49.80 3.42 -14.19
C THR A 93 49.21 2.83 -15.47
N TYR A 94 47.97 3.17 -15.84
CA TYR A 94 47.42 2.83 -17.15
C TYR A 94 47.61 4.02 -18.11
N LYS A 95 48.57 3.91 -19.02
CA LYS A 95 48.66 4.79 -20.19
C LYS A 95 47.62 4.31 -21.21
N LEU A 96 46.92 5.24 -21.88
CA LEU A 96 46.19 4.89 -23.09
C LEU A 96 47.18 4.47 -24.19
N LEU A 97 46.68 3.66 -25.11
CA LEU A 97 47.19 3.61 -26.48
C LEU A 97 46.40 4.65 -27.27
N ASP A 98 47.13 5.47 -28.00
CA ASP A 98 46.59 6.40 -28.98
C ASP A 98 46.74 5.71 -30.35
N ASP A 99 45.72 5.81 -31.21
CA ASP A 99 45.83 5.65 -32.67
C ASP A 99 45.73 7.07 -33.25
N ASP A 100 46.39 7.31 -34.39
CA ASP A 100 46.56 8.64 -35.05
C ASP A 100 45.21 9.15 -35.69
N ASP A 101 45.03 10.38 -36.21
CA ASP A 101 45.92 11.30 -36.94
C ASP A 101 45.52 12.81 -36.78
N ASP A 102 46.45 13.69 -37.23
CA ASP A 102 46.32 15.04 -37.84
C ASP A 102 46.07 16.37 -37.06
N ASP A 103 46.95 17.34 -37.42
CA ASP A 103 46.86 18.82 -37.56
C ASP A 103 46.97 19.82 -36.37
N ASP A 104 48.22 20.33 -36.21
CA ASP A 104 48.69 21.74 -36.23
C ASP A 104 48.51 22.77 -35.06
N ASP A 105 49.67 23.01 -34.41
CA ASP A 105 50.38 24.30 -34.21
C ASP A 105 50.24 25.27 -32.99
N ASP A 106 51.43 25.83 -32.67
CA ASP A 106 51.85 27.05 -31.94
C ASP A 106 51.68 27.27 -30.40
N ASP A 107 52.59 26.62 -29.66
CA ASP A 107 53.77 27.23 -28.98
C ASP A 107 53.67 28.12 -27.69
N SER A 108 54.82 28.16 -26.99
CA SER A 108 55.31 29.11 -25.97
C SER A 108 55.02 28.89 -24.47
N ASP A 109 56.01 28.23 -23.83
CA ASP A 109 56.91 28.79 -22.79
C ASP A 109 56.89 28.28 -21.32
N GLU A 110 58.09 28.25 -20.72
CA GLU A 110 58.36 27.79 -19.35
C GLU A 110 58.27 28.91 -18.28
N VAL A 111 58.30 28.54 -16.98
CA VAL A 111 59.43 28.88 -16.06
C VAL A 111 59.23 28.29 -14.65
N ARG A 112 60.34 27.90 -14.01
CA ARG A 112 60.42 27.33 -12.65
C ARG A 112 60.82 28.38 -11.61
N ARG A 113 60.46 28.18 -10.31
CA ARG A 113 61.42 28.23 -9.17
C ARG A 113 60.82 27.99 -7.76
N GLU A 114 61.22 26.87 -7.15
CA GLU A 114 62.06 26.74 -5.93
C GLU A 114 61.65 27.37 -4.57
N GLU A 115 62.33 26.92 -3.50
CA GLU A 115 61.89 26.92 -2.09
C GLU A 115 62.68 27.87 -1.16
N SER A 116 62.12 28.22 0.00
CA SER A 116 62.75 28.42 1.34
C SER A 116 61.87 29.29 2.26
N GLY A 117 61.97 29.30 3.60
CA GLY A 117 62.72 28.41 4.51
C GLY A 117 62.75 28.91 5.98
N VAL A 118 62.26 28.10 6.92
CA VAL A 118 62.58 27.99 8.38
C VAL A 118 62.81 29.27 9.23
N SER A 119 62.01 29.45 10.30
CA SER A 119 62.51 29.83 11.66
C SER A 119 61.47 29.68 12.79
N GLU A 120 61.94 29.38 14.00
CA GLU A 120 61.20 29.30 15.29
C GLU A 120 61.92 30.22 16.32
N PRO A 121 61.25 30.83 17.33
CA PRO A 121 61.49 30.34 18.71
C PRO A 121 60.41 30.62 19.81
N LYS A 122 60.01 29.56 20.53
CA LYS A 122 60.07 29.36 22.01
C LYS A 122 59.63 30.42 23.08
N PHE A 123 58.69 29.98 23.95
CA PHE A 123 58.61 30.15 25.44
C PHE A 123 58.37 31.58 26.05
N SER A 124 57.65 31.83 27.17
CA SER A 124 57.12 31.01 28.31
C SER A 124 56.12 31.76 29.25
N ASN A 125 55.46 31.03 30.19
CA ASN A 125 54.96 31.49 31.54
C ASN A 125 53.83 32.57 31.63
N LYS A 126 52.97 32.70 32.68
CA LYS A 126 52.40 31.82 33.75
C LYS A 126 51.29 32.56 34.56
N ARG A 127 50.23 31.85 35.02
CA ARG A 127 49.43 32.09 36.28
C ARG A 127 48.53 33.38 36.34
N LEU A 128 47.48 33.55 37.18
CA LEU A 128 46.69 32.72 38.14
C LEU A 128 45.33 33.39 38.55
N PHE A 129 44.44 32.64 39.24
CA PHE A 129 43.41 33.08 40.24
C PHE A 129 42.11 33.84 39.80
N ARG A 130 40.94 33.80 40.50
CA ARG A 130 40.33 32.88 41.53
C ARG A 130 38.85 33.28 41.89
N LYS A 131 38.03 32.33 42.43
CA LYS A 131 36.88 32.48 43.40
C LYS A 131 35.57 33.13 42.85
N LYS A 132 34.30 32.82 43.24
CA LYS A 132 33.56 32.37 44.47
C LYS A 132 33.59 33.42 45.63
N THR A 133 32.50 33.80 46.31
CA THR A 133 31.32 33.04 46.82
C THR A 133 30.12 33.98 47.18
N GLU A 134 29.13 33.49 47.97
CA GLU A 134 28.00 34.19 48.66
C GLU A 134 26.73 34.47 47.79
N GLY A 135 25.47 34.26 48.23
CA GLY A 135 24.87 33.72 49.49
C GLY A 135 24.19 34.79 50.37
N ASN A 136 23.10 34.57 51.12
CA ASN A 136 22.10 33.48 51.28
C ASN A 136 20.84 34.08 52.00
N VAL A 137 19.96 33.24 52.60
CA VAL A 137 18.89 33.56 53.59
C VAL A 137 17.53 33.99 53.00
N ASP A 138 16.33 33.76 53.58
CA ASP A 138 15.53 32.62 54.16
C ASP A 138 14.09 33.24 54.40
N ASP A 139 12.96 32.71 54.92
CA ASP A 139 12.49 31.45 55.58
C ASP A 139 11.36 30.78 54.70
N GLY A 140 10.19 30.18 55.07
CA GLY A 140 9.42 29.83 56.31
C GLY A 140 7.89 30.18 56.19
N ASP A 141 6.84 29.49 56.69
CA ASP A 141 6.63 28.14 57.31
C ASP A 141 5.13 27.66 57.19
N ASP A 142 4.92 26.32 57.16
CA ASP A 142 3.89 25.44 57.79
C ASP A 142 2.32 25.43 57.64
N GLU A 143 1.78 24.21 57.92
CA GLU A 143 0.46 23.74 58.46
C GLU A 143 -0.87 23.60 57.62
N GLU A 144 -1.04 22.39 57.05
CA GLU A 144 -2.03 21.29 57.34
C GLU A 144 -3.60 21.39 57.39
N GLU A 145 -4.20 20.18 57.24
CA GLU A 145 -5.60 19.68 57.48
C GLU A 145 -6.83 20.17 56.67
N GLY A 146 -7.88 19.33 56.62
CA GLY A 146 -9.28 19.75 56.37
C GLY A 146 -10.10 19.04 55.26
N ILE A 147 -10.60 17.81 55.50
CA ILE A 147 -11.44 17.07 54.53
C ILE A 147 -12.92 17.57 54.53
N LEU A 148 -13.59 17.52 53.37
CA LEU A 148 -14.93 16.90 53.14
C LEU A 148 -16.10 17.76 52.57
N SER A 149 -16.54 17.33 51.37
CA SER A 149 -17.91 17.42 50.77
C SER A 149 -18.41 18.66 49.98
N LYS A 150 -18.88 18.34 48.76
CA LYS A 150 -20.05 18.84 47.98
C LYS A 150 -20.19 20.31 47.52
N GLU A 151 -20.05 20.44 46.19
CA GLU A 151 -21.13 20.78 45.22
C GLU A 151 -21.74 22.21 45.14
N LEU A 152 -22.02 22.59 43.88
CA LEU A 152 -22.67 23.81 43.35
C LEU A 152 -21.94 25.18 43.45
N GLU A 153 -22.02 25.88 42.31
CA GLU A 153 -21.99 27.34 42.09
C GLU A 153 -20.95 28.22 42.84
N ARG A 154 -19.78 28.44 42.23
CA ARG A 154 -19.02 29.70 42.41
C ARG A 154 -18.49 30.30 41.10
N ARG A 155 -19.15 31.38 40.66
CA ARG A 155 -18.58 32.35 39.71
C ARG A 155 -17.29 32.94 40.28
N VAL A 156 -16.15 32.69 39.64
CA VAL A 156 -14.88 33.36 39.99
C VAL A 156 -14.76 34.66 39.19
N ARG A 157 -14.97 35.80 39.84
CA ARG A 157 -14.46 37.09 39.36
C ARG A 157 -12.93 37.03 39.39
N ARG A 158 -12.26 36.91 38.25
CA ARG A 158 -10.83 37.24 38.17
C ARG A 158 -10.66 38.73 38.49
N ARG A 159 -9.65 39.06 39.30
CA ARG A 159 -9.17 40.44 39.45
C ARG A 159 -8.47 40.85 38.16
N THR A 160 -8.81 42.00 37.60
CA THR A 160 -8.02 42.64 36.56
C THR A 160 -6.77 43.27 37.19
N SER A 161 -5.59 42.88 36.70
CA SER A 161 -4.40 43.72 36.73
C SER A 161 -4.43 44.57 35.46
N HIS A 162 -4.47 45.91 35.59
CA HIS A 162 -4.47 46.77 34.39
C HIS A 162 -3.16 46.64 33.61
N GLY A 163 -3.31 46.41 32.31
CA GLY A 163 -2.26 46.07 31.35
C GLY A 163 -2.89 45.14 30.31
N ASP A 164 -2.75 45.49 29.04
CA ASP A 164 -3.17 44.69 27.87
C ASP A 164 -4.68 44.39 27.76
N GLU A 165 -5.49 45.42 27.50
CA GLU A 165 -6.93 45.27 27.15
C GLU A 165 -7.20 45.27 25.61
N ASP A 166 -6.16 45.27 24.76
CA ASP A 166 -6.28 45.41 23.28
C ASP A 166 -6.27 44.08 22.48
N ASP A 167 -5.51 43.04 22.87
CA ASP A 167 -5.43 41.75 22.11
C ASP A 167 -6.69 40.86 22.28
N GLY A 168 -7.62 41.26 23.16
CA GLY A 168 -8.86 40.53 23.41
C GLY A 168 -9.98 40.85 22.42
N SER A 169 -10.10 42.12 22.01
CA SER A 169 -11.15 42.59 21.10
C SER A 169 -10.94 42.10 19.67
N GLU A 170 -9.69 42.12 19.18
CA GLU A 170 -9.33 41.53 17.88
C GLU A 170 -9.66 40.04 17.83
N SER A 171 -9.45 39.30 18.94
CA SER A 171 -9.75 37.86 19.00
C SER A 171 -11.25 37.53 18.97
N GLU A 172 -12.13 38.38 19.51
CA GLU A 172 -13.59 38.18 19.38
C GLU A 172 -14.10 38.63 18.01
N GLU A 173 -13.56 39.71 17.43
CA GLU A 173 -13.87 40.11 16.07
C GLU A 173 -13.42 39.08 15.03
N GLU A 174 -12.23 38.48 15.18
CA GLU A 174 -11.73 37.41 14.30
C GLU A 174 -12.68 36.20 14.34
N ARG A 175 -13.09 35.75 15.53
CA ARG A 175 -14.07 34.65 15.68
C ARG A 175 -15.43 35.00 15.08
N LEU A 176 -15.93 36.23 15.27
CA LEU A 176 -17.18 36.70 14.65
C LEU A 176 -17.08 36.88 13.12
N ARG A 177 -15.87 36.92 12.53
CA ARG A 177 -15.66 36.83 11.08
C ARG A 177 -15.62 35.36 10.66
N ASP A 178 -14.78 34.54 11.30
CA ASP A 178 -14.60 33.11 11.04
C ASP A 178 -15.91 32.29 11.22
N GLN A 179 -16.85 32.77 12.04
CA GLN A 179 -18.18 32.21 12.24
C GLN A 179 -19.19 32.63 11.16
N ARG A 180 -19.17 33.90 10.69
CA ARG A 180 -19.98 34.31 9.51
C ARG A 180 -19.49 33.61 8.24
N GLU A 181 -18.18 33.54 8.08
CA GLU A 181 -17.53 32.77 7.01
C GLU A 181 -17.78 31.25 7.13
N LYS A 182 -18.18 30.74 8.31
CA LYS A 182 -18.72 29.38 8.46
C LYS A 182 -20.10 29.28 7.82
N GLU A 183 -21.02 30.15 8.25
CA GLU A 183 -22.43 30.12 7.83
C GLU A 183 -22.57 30.37 6.32
N GLU A 184 -21.75 31.26 5.74
CA GLU A 184 -21.67 31.49 4.30
C GLU A 184 -21.15 30.27 3.54
N LEU A 185 -20.02 29.68 3.96
CA LEU A 185 -19.43 28.50 3.29
C LEU A 185 -20.31 27.25 3.43
N GLU A 186 -20.85 26.99 4.62
CA GLU A 186 -21.75 25.86 4.89
C GLU A 186 -23.04 25.97 4.07
N LYS A 187 -23.58 27.18 3.91
CA LYS A 187 -24.71 27.45 3.03
C LYS A 187 -24.36 27.26 1.55
N HIS A 188 -23.23 27.80 1.09
CA HIS A 188 -22.77 27.64 -0.30
C HIS A 188 -22.56 26.16 -0.67
N LEU A 189 -21.94 25.37 0.22
CA LEU A 189 -21.79 23.93 0.06
C LEU A 189 -23.15 23.24 -0.07
N ARG A 190 -24.11 23.55 0.83
CA ARG A 190 -25.44 22.94 0.84
C ARG A 190 -26.26 23.27 -0.41
N GLU A 191 -26.24 24.54 -0.85
CA GLU A 191 -26.90 24.97 -2.09
C GLU A 191 -26.24 24.34 -3.35
N ARG A 192 -24.91 24.15 -3.34
CA ARG A 192 -24.19 23.43 -4.41
C ARG A 192 -24.48 21.93 -4.41
N ASP A 193 -24.56 21.28 -3.25
CA ASP A 193 -24.87 19.85 -3.16
C ASP A 193 -26.31 19.59 -3.64
N GLU A 194 -27.29 20.42 -3.24
CA GLU A 194 -28.66 20.38 -3.81
C GLU A 194 -28.66 20.58 -5.34
N ALA A 195 -27.87 21.53 -5.85
CA ALA A 195 -27.76 21.79 -7.29
C ALA A 195 -27.03 20.66 -8.04
N GLY A 196 -26.08 19.98 -7.40
CA GLY A 196 -25.37 18.80 -7.91
C GLY A 196 -26.30 17.60 -8.04
N THR A 197 -27.09 17.32 -7.00
CA THR A 197 -28.15 16.30 -7.03
C THR A 197 -29.16 16.58 -8.15
N ARG A 198 -29.59 17.84 -8.35
CA ARG A 198 -30.47 18.22 -9.47
C ARG A 198 -29.80 18.10 -10.85
N LYS A 199 -28.48 18.32 -10.96
CA LYS A 199 -27.73 18.13 -12.23
C LYS A 199 -27.63 16.65 -12.63
N LEU A 200 -27.49 15.74 -11.67
CA LEU A 200 -27.47 14.29 -11.95
C LEU A 200 -28.79 13.80 -12.58
N THR A 201 -29.92 14.42 -12.22
CA THR A 201 -31.23 14.15 -12.86
C THR A 201 -31.44 14.82 -14.22
N GLU A 202 -30.70 15.88 -14.56
CA GLU A 202 -30.85 16.63 -15.83
C GLU A 202 -29.57 16.65 -16.70
N ASN A 203 -29.23 15.50 -17.28
CA ASN A 203 -28.54 15.51 -18.56
C ASN A 203 -29.38 16.29 -19.59
N LYS A 204 -28.77 17.21 -20.34
CA LYS A 204 -29.46 18.08 -21.31
C LYS A 204 -29.97 17.29 -22.53
N LEU A 205 -31.12 16.64 -22.36
CA LEU A 205 -31.90 16.02 -23.43
C LEU A 205 -32.15 17.02 -24.56
N THR A 206 -31.93 16.59 -25.81
CA THR A 206 -32.20 17.39 -27.00
C THR A 206 -33.69 17.69 -27.10
N GLN A 207 -34.09 18.73 -27.86
CA GLN A 207 -35.53 19.10 -28.01
C GLN A 207 -36.39 17.88 -28.41
N LYS A 208 -35.89 17.05 -29.32
CA LYS A 208 -36.55 15.83 -29.81
C LYS A 208 -36.74 14.77 -28.72
N GLU A 209 -35.79 14.66 -27.79
CA GLU A 209 -35.88 13.77 -26.63
C GLU A 209 -36.79 14.34 -25.53
N LYS A 210 -36.88 15.68 -25.40
CA LYS A 210 -37.87 16.33 -24.53
C LYS A 210 -39.30 16.12 -25.05
N GLU A 211 -39.53 16.19 -26.36
CA GLU A 211 -40.82 15.83 -26.96
C GLU A 211 -41.18 14.35 -26.73
N GLU A 212 -40.23 13.41 -26.91
CA GLU A 212 -40.47 12.01 -26.56
C GLU A 212 -40.70 11.80 -25.05
N ALA A 213 -40.05 12.56 -24.17
CA ALA A 213 -40.26 12.49 -22.73
C ALA A 213 -41.65 12.98 -22.33
N ILE A 214 -42.12 14.09 -22.90
CA ILE A 214 -43.48 14.64 -22.70
C ILE A 214 -44.55 13.67 -23.26
N GLN A 215 -44.28 13.00 -24.39
CA GLN A 215 -45.16 11.94 -24.86
C GLN A 215 -45.21 10.74 -23.90
N ARG A 216 -44.08 10.40 -23.23
CA ARG A 216 -44.05 9.32 -22.23
C ARG A 216 -44.75 9.70 -20.93
N SER A 217 -44.64 10.94 -20.44
CA SER A 217 -45.39 11.39 -19.25
C SER A 217 -46.90 11.39 -19.50
N ASN A 218 -47.33 12.00 -20.60
CA ASN A 218 -48.76 12.13 -20.94
C ASN A 218 -49.40 10.78 -21.32
N ALA A 219 -48.59 9.78 -21.66
CA ALA A 219 -49.00 8.37 -21.85
C ALA A 219 -48.74 7.48 -20.64
N SER A 220 -48.29 8.03 -19.50
CA SER A 220 -48.21 7.34 -18.21
C SER A 220 -49.40 7.68 -17.29
N GLU A 221 -50.08 8.81 -17.53
CA GLU A 221 -51.36 9.16 -16.87
C GLU A 221 -52.55 8.35 -17.41
N LYS A 222 -52.39 7.73 -18.59
CA LYS A 222 -53.37 6.82 -19.20
C LYS A 222 -52.72 5.44 -19.30
N ASP A 223 -53.24 4.47 -18.54
CA ASP A 223 -52.63 3.16 -18.32
C ASP A 223 -52.71 2.20 -19.54
N ASP A 224 -52.12 2.61 -20.67
CA ASP A 224 -51.96 1.80 -21.88
C ASP A 224 -50.47 1.50 -22.17
N THR A 225 -49.83 0.87 -21.18
CA THR A 225 -48.49 0.30 -21.32
C THR A 225 -48.40 -0.77 -22.43
N ARG A 226 -49.53 -1.33 -22.89
CA ARG A 226 -49.61 -2.28 -24.02
C ARG A 226 -49.49 -1.57 -25.38
N GLY A 227 -50.15 -0.44 -25.58
CA GLY A 227 -50.04 0.39 -26.77
C GLY A 227 -48.61 0.87 -27.00
N LEU A 228 -47.97 1.42 -25.95
CA LEU A 228 -46.57 1.82 -25.97
C LEU A 228 -45.63 0.67 -26.33
N ARG A 229 -45.82 -0.53 -25.76
CA ARG A 229 -45.02 -1.72 -26.11
C ARG A 229 -45.19 -2.14 -27.58
N LYS A 230 -46.36 -1.96 -28.20
CA LYS A 230 -46.54 -2.21 -29.64
C LYS A 230 -45.85 -1.16 -30.51
N GLY A 231 -45.93 0.13 -30.17
CA GLY A 231 -45.33 1.21 -30.96
C GLY A 231 -43.81 1.34 -30.84
N LEU A 232 -43.23 1.07 -29.67
CA LEU A 232 -41.79 1.22 -29.41
C LEU A 232 -40.96 0.02 -29.90
N ARG A 233 -41.53 -1.20 -29.89
CA ARG A 233 -40.80 -2.43 -30.22
C ARG A 233 -40.22 -2.45 -31.66
N PRO A 234 -40.92 -2.00 -32.72
CA PRO A 234 -40.34 -1.86 -34.06
C PRO A 234 -39.18 -0.84 -34.11
N LYS A 235 -39.35 0.34 -33.52
CA LYS A 235 -38.31 1.39 -33.46
C LYS A 235 -37.05 0.87 -32.75
N TYR A 236 -37.21 0.19 -31.62
CA TYR A 236 -36.10 -0.42 -30.88
C TYR A 236 -35.41 -1.51 -31.70
N PHE A 237 -36.16 -2.38 -32.40
CA PHE A 237 -35.54 -3.38 -33.26
C PHE A 237 -34.76 -2.78 -34.43
N LYS A 238 -35.30 -1.78 -35.14
CA LYS A 238 -34.57 -1.12 -36.25
C LYS A 238 -33.25 -0.50 -35.77
N LYS A 239 -33.27 0.28 -34.68
CA LYS A 239 -32.05 0.83 -34.05
C LYS A 239 -31.07 -0.25 -33.54
N ARG A 240 -31.58 -1.41 -33.10
CA ARG A 240 -30.74 -2.54 -32.67
C ARG A 240 -30.13 -3.32 -33.84
N VAL A 241 -30.79 -3.36 -35.00
CA VAL A 241 -30.23 -3.91 -36.25
C VAL A 241 -29.15 -2.97 -36.78
N GLU A 242 -29.44 -1.67 -36.91
CA GLU A 242 -28.47 -0.63 -37.30
C GLU A 242 -27.18 -0.71 -36.44
N ASN A 243 -27.31 -0.73 -35.12
CA ASN A 243 -26.17 -0.87 -34.20
C ASN A 243 -25.42 -2.20 -34.34
N LYS A 244 -26.07 -3.29 -34.76
CA LYS A 244 -25.41 -4.59 -35.02
C LYS A 244 -24.68 -4.61 -36.36
N VAL A 245 -25.24 -3.98 -37.38
CA VAL A 245 -24.64 -3.86 -38.71
C VAL A 245 -23.41 -2.94 -38.67
N GLY A 246 -23.48 -1.85 -37.88
CA GLY A 246 -22.31 -1.04 -37.55
C GLY A 246 -21.19 -1.87 -36.93
N LYS A 247 -21.46 -2.58 -35.82
CA LYS A 247 -20.45 -3.44 -35.18
C LYS A 247 -19.87 -4.51 -36.10
N LEU A 248 -20.69 -5.19 -36.89
CA LEU A 248 -20.21 -6.21 -37.83
C LEU A 248 -19.28 -5.61 -38.89
N ARG A 249 -19.55 -4.37 -39.32
CA ARG A 249 -18.64 -3.61 -40.18
C ARG A 249 -17.35 -3.26 -39.43
N ASP A 250 -17.44 -2.66 -38.25
CA ASP A 250 -16.27 -2.23 -37.47
C ASP A 250 -15.35 -3.43 -37.15
N GLU A 251 -15.92 -4.62 -36.92
CA GLU A 251 -15.20 -5.89 -36.76
C GLU A 251 -14.52 -6.35 -38.07
N ILE A 252 -15.14 -6.17 -39.25
CA ILE A 252 -14.54 -6.50 -40.55
C ILE A 252 -13.43 -5.51 -40.91
N ASP A 253 -13.68 -4.20 -40.78
CA ASP A 253 -12.72 -3.14 -41.06
C ASP A 253 -11.50 -3.27 -40.11
N ALA A 254 -11.69 -3.77 -38.87
CA ALA A 254 -10.63 -4.11 -37.93
C ALA A 254 -9.89 -5.42 -38.28
N ASP A 255 -10.59 -6.50 -38.62
CA ASP A 255 -9.97 -7.77 -39.04
C ASP A 255 -9.09 -7.56 -40.30
N GLU A 256 -9.57 -6.79 -41.29
CA GLU A 256 -8.77 -6.45 -42.48
C GLU A 256 -7.50 -5.67 -42.12
N TYR A 257 -7.57 -4.71 -41.18
CA TYR A 257 -6.40 -3.94 -40.74
C TYR A 257 -5.42 -4.76 -39.90
N LEU A 258 -5.92 -5.66 -39.04
CA LEU A 258 -5.08 -6.41 -38.09
C LEU A 258 -4.28 -7.55 -38.76
N PHE A 259 -4.79 -8.08 -39.87
CA PHE A 259 -4.20 -9.22 -40.58
C PHE A 259 -3.62 -8.88 -41.96
N ASP A 260 -3.55 -7.59 -42.33
CA ASP A 260 -2.89 -7.17 -43.57
C ASP A 260 -1.41 -7.63 -43.60
N GLY A 261 -1.01 -8.21 -44.73
CA GLY A 261 0.31 -8.85 -44.91
C GLY A 261 0.55 -10.17 -44.15
N VAL A 262 -0.39 -10.66 -43.34
CA VAL A 262 -0.23 -11.89 -42.53
C VAL A 262 -0.85 -13.12 -43.23
N LYS A 263 -0.19 -14.28 -43.15
CA LYS A 263 -0.77 -15.56 -43.59
C LYS A 263 -1.76 -16.10 -42.54
N LEU A 264 -3.03 -15.78 -42.72
CA LEU A 264 -4.17 -16.35 -42.01
C LEU A 264 -4.26 -17.88 -42.18
N THR A 265 -4.86 -18.56 -41.20
CA THR A 265 -5.26 -19.98 -41.35
C THR A 265 -6.58 -20.10 -42.12
N GLU A 266 -6.83 -21.28 -42.69
CA GLU A 266 -8.05 -21.55 -43.47
C GLU A 266 -9.35 -21.29 -42.70
N LYS A 267 -9.34 -21.45 -41.37
CA LYS A 267 -10.49 -21.16 -40.50
C LYS A 267 -10.72 -19.66 -40.35
N GLU A 268 -9.68 -18.88 -40.12
CA GLU A 268 -9.77 -17.42 -39.99
C GLU A 268 -10.17 -16.79 -41.34
N GLU A 269 -9.62 -17.28 -42.45
CA GLU A 269 -10.03 -16.87 -43.79
C GLU A 269 -11.50 -17.26 -44.11
N HIS A 270 -11.99 -18.38 -43.57
CA HIS A 270 -13.39 -18.77 -43.68
C HIS A 270 -14.31 -17.84 -42.87
N ASP A 271 -13.99 -17.60 -41.59
CA ASP A 271 -14.78 -16.70 -40.72
C ASP A 271 -14.83 -15.27 -41.25
N ILE A 272 -13.69 -14.72 -41.74
CA ILE A 272 -13.64 -13.38 -42.35
C ILE A 272 -14.51 -13.32 -43.62
N ARG A 273 -14.52 -14.35 -44.46
CA ARG A 273 -15.42 -14.45 -45.63
C ARG A 273 -16.90 -14.51 -45.19
N TYR A 274 -17.21 -15.33 -44.18
CA TYR A 274 -18.57 -15.50 -43.66
C TYR A 274 -19.13 -14.20 -43.05
N LYS A 275 -18.33 -13.47 -42.25
CA LYS A 275 -18.67 -12.12 -41.76
C LYS A 275 -19.00 -11.16 -42.91
N LYS A 276 -18.14 -11.11 -43.94
CA LYS A 276 -18.32 -10.24 -45.12
C LYS A 276 -19.58 -10.59 -45.92
N GLU A 277 -19.88 -11.88 -46.08
CA GLU A 277 -21.09 -12.33 -46.77
C GLU A 277 -22.37 -11.98 -45.99
N ILE A 278 -22.41 -12.20 -44.66
CA ILE A 278 -23.51 -11.75 -43.81
C ILE A 278 -23.71 -10.23 -43.91
N TYR A 279 -22.63 -9.44 -43.78
CA TYR A 279 -22.70 -7.98 -43.87
C TYR A 279 -23.29 -7.52 -45.21
N LYS A 280 -22.86 -8.14 -46.31
CA LYS A 280 -23.39 -7.87 -47.66
C LYS A 280 -24.87 -8.20 -47.79
N ILE A 281 -25.32 -9.37 -47.31
CA ILE A 281 -26.73 -9.79 -47.35
C ILE A 281 -27.60 -8.84 -46.52
N VAL A 282 -27.20 -8.52 -45.29
CA VAL A 282 -27.98 -7.63 -44.41
C VAL A 282 -28.01 -6.20 -44.95
N LYS A 283 -26.91 -5.70 -45.53
CA LYS A 283 -26.88 -4.40 -46.21
C LYS A 283 -27.85 -4.37 -47.41
N GLN A 284 -27.87 -5.41 -48.24
CA GLN A 284 -28.81 -5.52 -49.36
C GLN A 284 -30.28 -5.56 -48.90
N MET A 285 -30.57 -6.21 -47.76
CA MET A 285 -31.91 -6.14 -47.15
C MET A 285 -32.26 -4.73 -46.67
N MET A 286 -31.33 -4.00 -46.05
CA MET A 286 -31.58 -2.62 -45.58
C MET A 286 -31.72 -1.61 -46.73
N GLU A 287 -31.06 -1.84 -47.87
CA GLU A 287 -31.21 -1.02 -49.09
C GLU A 287 -32.54 -1.31 -49.83
N ALA A 288 -33.11 -2.51 -49.65
CA ALA A 288 -34.43 -2.89 -50.19
C ALA A 288 -35.63 -2.44 -49.31
N ASP A 289 -35.37 -1.99 -48.07
CA ASP A 289 -36.35 -1.67 -46.99
C ASP A 289 -37.23 -0.41 -47.27
N ASN A 290 -37.34 0.00 -48.54
CA ASN A 290 -38.07 1.18 -49.02
C ASN A 290 -39.31 0.83 -49.87
N VAL A 291 -39.63 -0.46 -49.99
CA VAL A 291 -40.89 -0.97 -50.56
C VAL A 291 -41.62 -1.76 -49.48
N ASN A 292 -42.86 -1.39 -49.18
CA ASN A 292 -43.61 -1.92 -48.04
C ASN A 292 -44.32 -3.27 -48.36
N GLU A 293 -43.64 -4.14 -49.10
CA GLU A 293 -44.15 -5.40 -49.65
C GLU A 293 -43.07 -6.49 -49.55
N TYR A 294 -43.45 -7.69 -49.09
CA TYR A 294 -42.52 -8.80 -48.86
C TYR A 294 -42.10 -9.44 -50.19
N ARG A 295 -40.98 -8.97 -50.75
CA ARG A 295 -40.39 -9.51 -51.99
C ARG A 295 -39.39 -10.62 -51.65
N MET A 296 -39.74 -11.86 -52.00
CA MET A 296 -38.78 -12.97 -51.97
C MET A 296 -37.59 -12.66 -52.89
N PRO A 297 -36.33 -12.97 -52.51
CA PRO A 297 -35.18 -12.75 -53.39
C PRO A 297 -35.34 -13.43 -54.75
N ASP A 298 -34.90 -12.76 -55.82
CA ASP A 298 -35.21 -13.08 -57.23
C ASP A 298 -34.60 -14.43 -57.72
N ALA A 299 -35.15 -15.54 -57.22
CA ALA A 299 -34.92 -16.92 -57.67
C ALA A 299 -36.22 -17.65 -58.02
N TYR A 300 -37.36 -16.96 -57.92
CA TYR A 300 -38.70 -17.46 -58.19
C TYR A 300 -39.39 -16.58 -59.23
N ASP A 301 -39.58 -17.17 -60.41
CA ASP A 301 -40.47 -16.73 -61.48
C ASP A 301 -40.14 -15.37 -62.13
N GLN A 302 -39.12 -15.37 -62.99
CA GLN A 302 -39.11 -14.49 -64.18
C GLN A 302 -40.18 -14.97 -65.19
N ASP A 303 -40.74 -14.06 -65.99
CA ASP A 303 -41.82 -14.31 -66.95
C ASP A 303 -41.45 -15.38 -68.02
N GLY A 304 -41.71 -16.67 -67.71
CA GLY A 304 -41.31 -17.75 -68.62
C GLY A 304 -41.46 -19.20 -68.12
N GLY A 305 -42.29 -19.46 -67.10
CA GLY A 305 -42.64 -20.82 -66.68
C GLY A 305 -41.74 -21.41 -65.57
N VAL A 306 -42.37 -22.05 -64.58
CA VAL A 306 -41.73 -22.56 -63.37
C VAL A 306 -40.88 -23.81 -63.67
N ASN A 307 -39.57 -23.61 -63.89
CA ASN A 307 -38.65 -24.71 -64.21
C ASN A 307 -38.29 -25.53 -62.96
N GLN A 308 -39.12 -26.54 -62.65
CA GLN A 308 -39.11 -27.30 -61.39
C GLN A 308 -37.76 -27.92 -61.02
N GLY A 309 -36.89 -28.26 -61.99
CA GLY A 309 -35.57 -28.82 -61.70
C GLY A 309 -34.69 -27.90 -60.85
N LYS A 310 -34.67 -26.58 -61.14
CA LYS A 310 -33.95 -25.59 -60.32
C LYS A 310 -34.59 -25.41 -58.93
N ARG A 311 -35.91 -25.50 -58.86
CA ARG A 311 -36.68 -25.41 -57.60
C ARG A 311 -36.34 -26.58 -56.67
N PHE A 312 -36.11 -27.76 -57.23
CA PHE A 312 -35.66 -28.93 -56.48
C PHE A 312 -34.19 -28.79 -56.06
N SER A 313 -33.27 -28.45 -56.98
CA SER A 313 -31.83 -28.39 -56.66
C SER A 313 -31.48 -27.41 -55.52
N VAL A 314 -32.12 -26.24 -55.48
CA VAL A 314 -31.92 -25.25 -54.40
C VAL A 314 -32.52 -25.74 -53.06
N HIS A 315 -33.57 -26.56 -53.09
CA HIS A 315 -34.11 -27.19 -51.87
C HIS A 315 -33.20 -28.33 -51.39
N THR A 316 -32.63 -29.11 -52.31
CA THR A 316 -31.65 -30.17 -52.00
C THR A 316 -30.37 -29.60 -51.40
N GLN A 317 -29.83 -28.50 -51.95
CA GLN A 317 -28.62 -27.84 -51.44
C GLN A 317 -28.75 -27.26 -50.02
N ARG A 318 -29.97 -27.09 -49.48
CA ARG A 318 -30.18 -26.70 -48.07
C ARG A 318 -30.14 -27.86 -47.07
N TYR A 319 -30.09 -29.10 -47.56
CA TYR A 319 -30.10 -30.32 -46.75
C TYR A 319 -28.90 -31.24 -47.05
N ILE A 320 -27.93 -30.78 -47.85
CA ILE A 320 -26.63 -31.43 -48.01
C ILE A 320 -25.61 -30.64 -47.17
N ASP A 321 -25.22 -31.21 -46.03
CA ASP A 321 -23.93 -30.90 -45.44
C ASP A 321 -22.85 -31.57 -46.31
N THR A 322 -21.86 -30.78 -46.74
CA THR A 322 -20.81 -31.21 -47.66
C THR A 322 -19.85 -32.28 -47.11
N ASN A 323 -20.02 -32.72 -45.87
CA ASN A 323 -19.31 -33.87 -45.28
C ASN A 323 -20.15 -35.16 -45.20
N ALA A 324 -21.39 -35.17 -45.71
CA ALA A 324 -22.35 -36.27 -45.51
C ALA A 324 -22.58 -37.19 -46.73
N GLU A 325 -21.60 -37.32 -47.63
CA GLU A 325 -21.67 -38.28 -48.76
C GLU A 325 -21.27 -39.73 -48.38
N GLU A 326 -21.90 -40.33 -47.36
CA GLU A 326 -22.14 -41.79 -47.38
C GLU A 326 -23.33 -42.26 -46.51
N LYS A 327 -24.25 -43.01 -47.13
CA LYS A 327 -25.22 -43.98 -46.56
C LYS A 327 -26.14 -43.50 -45.42
N MET A 328 -27.34 -43.09 -45.85
CA MET A 328 -28.54 -42.87 -45.04
C MET A 328 -29.01 -44.16 -44.32
N ASN A 329 -28.82 -44.28 -43.00
CA ASN A 329 -29.30 -45.40 -42.17
C ASN A 329 -30.51 -44.98 -41.30
N PRO A 330 -31.71 -45.58 -41.42
CA PRO A 330 -32.91 -45.15 -40.67
C PRO A 330 -32.86 -45.26 -39.14
N HIS A 331 -31.86 -45.95 -38.57
CA HIS A 331 -31.71 -46.12 -37.12
C HIS A 331 -30.60 -45.26 -36.50
N ALA A 332 -29.95 -44.39 -37.28
CA ALA A 332 -28.75 -43.66 -36.87
C ALA A 332 -28.89 -42.82 -35.58
N GLU A 333 -30.07 -42.26 -35.27
CA GLU A 333 -30.26 -41.54 -34.00
C GLU A 333 -30.26 -42.47 -32.78
N GLN A 334 -30.82 -43.67 -32.89
CA GLN A 334 -30.82 -44.69 -31.84
C GLN A 334 -29.41 -45.29 -31.68
N GLU A 335 -28.77 -45.61 -32.81
CA GLU A 335 -27.42 -46.16 -32.87
C GLU A 335 -26.39 -45.17 -32.30
N ALA A 336 -26.48 -43.88 -32.63
CA ALA A 336 -25.64 -42.83 -32.05
C ALA A 336 -25.96 -42.53 -30.57
N TRP A 337 -27.21 -42.72 -30.12
CA TRP A 337 -27.56 -42.58 -28.70
C TRP A 337 -26.98 -43.73 -27.86
N GLU A 338 -27.00 -44.95 -28.40
CA GLU A 338 -26.39 -46.14 -27.79
C GLU A 338 -24.86 -46.05 -27.83
N GLU A 339 -24.24 -45.65 -28.96
CA GLU A 339 -22.80 -45.35 -29.02
C GLU A 339 -22.38 -44.25 -28.04
N TYR A 340 -23.19 -43.19 -27.85
CA TYR A 340 -22.88 -42.13 -26.90
C TYR A 340 -22.91 -42.61 -25.44
N GLN A 341 -23.80 -43.55 -25.10
CA GLN A 341 -23.80 -44.21 -23.78
C GLN A 341 -22.62 -45.18 -23.62
N ILE A 342 -22.33 -46.00 -24.63
CA ILE A 342 -21.19 -46.94 -24.64
C ILE A 342 -19.86 -46.17 -24.57
N SER A 343 -19.74 -45.04 -25.25
CA SER A 343 -18.60 -44.11 -25.20
C SER A 343 -18.39 -43.55 -23.79
N LYS A 344 -19.47 -43.10 -23.12
CA LYS A 344 -19.41 -42.71 -21.70
C LYS A 344 -18.99 -43.86 -20.77
N ALA A 345 -19.39 -45.09 -21.07
CA ALA A 345 -19.04 -46.28 -20.30
C ALA A 345 -17.60 -46.79 -20.53
N THR A 346 -16.90 -46.35 -21.59
CA THR A 346 -15.61 -46.95 -22.03
C THR A 346 -14.39 -46.03 -21.96
N MET A 347 -14.53 -44.81 -21.44
CA MET A 347 -13.44 -43.85 -21.21
C MET A 347 -12.45 -44.30 -20.10
N LYS A 348 -11.57 -45.26 -20.42
CA LYS A 348 -10.34 -45.52 -19.65
C LYS A 348 -9.32 -44.41 -19.91
N TYR A 349 -8.86 -43.74 -18.86
CA TYR A 349 -7.74 -42.80 -18.95
C TYR A 349 -6.44 -43.56 -19.25
N GLY A 350 -5.78 -43.19 -20.36
CA GLY A 350 -4.52 -43.77 -20.81
C GLY A 350 -3.66 -42.74 -21.55
N SER A 351 -2.44 -42.53 -21.07
CA SER A 351 -1.56 -41.45 -21.55
C SER A 351 -0.93 -41.75 -22.93
N LYS A 352 -0.70 -40.68 -23.71
CA LYS A 352 0.21 -40.72 -24.85
C LYS A 352 1.32 -39.68 -24.70
N ASN A 353 2.47 -40.12 -24.19
CA ASN A 353 3.76 -39.80 -24.80
C ASN A 353 4.89 -40.67 -24.22
N LYS A 354 5.36 -41.64 -25.00
CA LYS A 354 6.72 -42.16 -24.92
C LYS A 354 7.28 -42.33 -26.33
N LYS A 355 8.60 -42.17 -26.46
CA LYS A 355 9.29 -41.94 -27.73
C LYS A 355 9.36 -43.18 -28.64
N GLN A 356 9.48 -42.88 -29.93
CA GLN A 356 10.22 -43.57 -31.01
C GLN A 356 10.51 -45.08 -30.89
N ALA A 357 10.20 -45.79 -31.97
CA ALA A 357 10.58 -47.18 -32.18
C ALA A 357 12.07 -47.37 -32.50
N SER A 358 12.58 -48.56 -32.21
CA SER A 358 13.62 -49.25 -32.99
C SER A 358 13.47 -50.76 -32.80
N ASP A 359 12.87 -51.37 -33.83
CA ASP A 359 13.16 -52.70 -34.40
C ASP A 359 12.95 -54.02 -33.63
N ASP A 360 12.73 -55.03 -34.48
CA ASP A 360 12.81 -56.49 -34.36
C ASP A 360 11.82 -57.32 -33.49
N TYR A 361 11.20 -58.28 -34.19
CA TYR A 361 10.61 -59.52 -33.65
C TYR A 361 11.76 -60.43 -33.12
N GLN A 362 11.58 -61.43 -32.26
CA GLN A 362 10.51 -62.44 -32.21
C GLN A 362 10.60 -63.32 -30.93
N PHE A 363 9.60 -64.18 -30.72
CA PHE A 363 9.54 -65.37 -29.83
C PHE A 363 9.15 -65.24 -28.33
N VAL A 364 7.83 -65.42 -28.10
CA VAL A 364 7.21 -66.50 -27.28
C VAL A 364 8.02 -67.09 -26.11
N PHE A 365 7.52 -66.92 -24.87
CA PHE A 365 6.87 -68.00 -24.08
C PHE A 365 6.19 -67.47 -22.81
N GLU A 366 5.47 -68.35 -22.10
CA GLU A 366 4.75 -68.11 -20.85
C GLU A 366 5.71 -68.01 -19.64
N ASP A 367 5.42 -67.16 -18.64
CA ASP A 367 5.13 -67.66 -17.27
C ASP A 367 4.64 -66.60 -16.26
N GLN A 368 3.68 -67.04 -15.44
CA GLN A 368 3.38 -66.72 -14.03
C GLN A 368 3.13 -65.29 -13.46
N ILE A 369 1.88 -65.15 -12.98
CA ILE A 369 1.44 -64.74 -11.62
C ILE A 369 1.63 -63.28 -11.15
N ASP A 370 0.50 -62.67 -10.75
CA ASP A 370 0.43 -61.87 -9.51
C ASP A 370 -0.92 -62.10 -8.78
N PHE A 371 -1.03 -61.72 -7.50
CA PHE A 371 -1.94 -62.36 -6.53
C PHE A 371 -3.37 -61.80 -6.40
N ILE A 372 -4.31 -62.68 -6.00
CA ILE A 372 -5.70 -62.33 -5.60
C ILE A 372 -5.88 -62.43 -4.08
N LYS A 373 -6.54 -61.42 -3.49
CA LYS A 373 -7.49 -61.60 -2.37
C LYS A 373 -8.78 -60.87 -2.76
N ALA A 374 -9.97 -61.47 -2.87
CA ALA A 374 -10.64 -62.56 -2.15
C ALA A 374 -11.30 -62.14 -0.83
N SER A 375 -12.54 -61.63 -0.93
CA SER A 375 -13.58 -61.78 0.09
C SER A 375 -14.97 -61.47 -0.49
N VAL A 376 -15.99 -62.20 -0.04
CA VAL A 376 -17.43 -62.03 -0.32
C VAL A 376 -17.89 -62.34 -1.75
N MET A 377 -18.12 -63.63 -2.01
CA MET A 377 -19.43 -64.02 -2.53
C MET A 377 -20.40 -64.01 -1.34
N ASP A 378 -21.57 -63.39 -1.53
CA ASP A 378 -22.85 -64.03 -1.22
C ASP A 378 -23.95 -63.26 -1.97
N GLY A 379 -25.10 -63.88 -2.21
CA GLY A 379 -26.18 -63.22 -2.91
C GLY A 379 -27.53 -63.86 -2.61
N ASP A 380 -28.53 -63.01 -2.38
CA ASP A 380 -29.92 -63.37 -2.58
C ASP A 380 -30.78 -62.11 -2.81
N ASN A 381 -32.03 -62.30 -3.21
CA ASN A 381 -32.90 -61.25 -3.76
C ASN A 381 -33.51 -60.33 -2.68
N VAL A 382 -33.62 -59.02 -2.98
CA VAL A 382 -34.50 -58.05 -2.30
C VAL A 382 -35.09 -57.11 -3.38
N ASP A 383 -36.29 -56.59 -3.14
CA ASP A 383 -37.22 -56.08 -4.17
C ASP A 383 -36.88 -54.73 -4.85
N LEU A 384 -37.47 -54.54 -6.05
CA LEU A 384 -37.24 -53.39 -6.94
C LEU A 384 -38.35 -52.33 -6.86
N GLU A 385 -38.51 -51.64 -5.72
CA GLU A 385 -39.46 -50.50 -5.60
C GLU A 385 -38.86 -49.17 -5.07
N GLU A 386 -37.56 -49.08 -4.75
CA GLU A 386 -36.91 -47.82 -4.32
C GLU A 386 -35.73 -47.40 -5.22
N MET A 387 -35.98 -46.95 -6.47
CA MET A 387 -34.88 -46.33 -7.27
C MET A 387 -35.23 -45.23 -8.29
N ASP A 388 -36.46 -44.69 -8.33
CA ASP A 388 -36.78 -43.55 -9.22
C ASP A 388 -36.08 -42.23 -8.81
N ASP A 389 -35.72 -42.08 -7.53
CA ASP A 389 -35.23 -40.83 -6.93
C ASP A 389 -33.76 -40.45 -7.25
N VAL A 390 -33.07 -41.26 -8.08
CA VAL A 390 -31.63 -41.13 -8.36
C VAL A 390 -31.33 -40.49 -9.73
N VAL A 391 -32.25 -40.55 -10.70
CA VAL A 391 -31.96 -40.20 -12.11
C VAL A 391 -31.99 -38.68 -12.40
N GLU A 392 -32.70 -37.88 -11.61
CA GLU A 392 -32.82 -36.41 -11.79
C GLU A 392 -31.50 -35.63 -11.58
N LYS A 393 -30.47 -36.22 -10.96
CA LYS A 393 -29.25 -35.53 -10.49
C LYS A 393 -28.12 -35.40 -11.55
N SER A 394 -28.47 -35.28 -12.83
CA SER A 394 -27.48 -35.16 -13.94
C SER A 394 -27.63 -33.91 -14.83
N LYS A 395 -28.36 -32.88 -14.39
CA LYS A 395 -28.21 -31.52 -14.94
C LYS A 395 -26.87 -30.92 -14.46
N ALA A 396 -26.07 -30.37 -15.37
CA ALA A 396 -24.84 -29.68 -15.00
C ALA A 396 -25.18 -28.45 -14.15
N LYS A 397 -24.72 -28.42 -12.89
CA LYS A 397 -25.05 -27.35 -11.93
C LYS A 397 -24.64 -25.99 -12.49
N SER A 398 -25.52 -25.01 -12.37
CA SER A 398 -25.20 -23.62 -12.66
C SER A 398 -24.04 -23.14 -11.78
N ALA A 399 -23.20 -22.25 -12.29
CA ALA A 399 -22.09 -21.68 -11.51
C ALA A 399 -22.58 -21.03 -10.20
N LEU A 400 -23.80 -20.46 -10.19
CA LEU A 400 -24.44 -19.92 -8.99
C LEU A 400 -24.81 -21.02 -7.98
N GLU A 401 -25.25 -22.20 -8.43
CA GLU A 401 -25.59 -23.33 -7.54
C GLU A 401 -24.32 -23.92 -6.91
N ALA A 402 -23.22 -23.99 -7.67
CA ALA A 402 -21.91 -24.39 -7.15
C ALA A 402 -21.40 -23.41 -6.07
N LEU A 403 -21.54 -22.11 -6.29
CA LEU A 403 -21.23 -21.07 -5.29
C LEU A 403 -22.13 -21.19 -4.04
N LEU A 404 -23.42 -21.51 -4.19
CA LEU A 404 -24.33 -21.73 -3.06
C LEU A 404 -24.02 -23.02 -2.27
N GLU A 405 -23.48 -24.06 -2.91
CA GLU A 405 -22.94 -25.23 -2.21
C GLU A 405 -21.59 -24.96 -1.54
N GLU A 406 -20.76 -24.07 -2.09
CA GLU A 406 -19.55 -23.57 -1.41
C GLU A 406 -19.92 -22.72 -0.18
N ARG A 407 -20.90 -21.81 -0.32
CA ARG A 407 -21.45 -20.97 0.76
C ARG A 407 -21.88 -21.81 1.98
N LYS A 408 -22.57 -22.93 1.74
CA LYS A 408 -22.99 -23.90 2.78
C LYS A 408 -21.83 -24.63 3.47
N LYS A 409 -20.66 -24.71 2.85
CA LYS A 409 -19.46 -25.33 3.43
C LYS A 409 -18.69 -24.39 4.35
N LEU A 410 -18.97 -23.09 4.39
CA LEU A 410 -18.21 -22.14 5.21
C LEU A 410 -18.38 -22.39 6.72
N PRO A 411 -17.34 -22.17 7.55
CA PRO A 411 -17.41 -22.38 9.01
C PRO A 411 -18.51 -21.58 9.73
N ILE A 412 -18.86 -20.39 9.23
CA ILE A 412 -19.93 -19.54 9.80
C ILE A 412 -21.36 -20.07 9.52
N TYR A 413 -21.57 -20.88 8.48
CA TYR A 413 -22.91 -21.23 8.00
C TYR A 413 -23.79 -21.95 9.04
N PRO A 414 -23.30 -22.91 9.86
CA PRO A 414 -24.09 -23.55 10.92
C PRO A 414 -24.50 -22.57 12.04
N TYR A 415 -23.74 -21.49 12.23
CA TYR A 415 -23.95 -20.51 13.31
C TYR A 415 -24.80 -19.30 12.86
N ARG A 416 -25.32 -19.31 11.62
CA ARG A 416 -26.09 -18.21 11.02
C ARG A 416 -27.24 -17.74 11.92
N ASP A 417 -28.05 -18.66 12.40
CA ASP A 417 -29.30 -18.32 13.11
C ASP A 417 -29.03 -17.95 14.58
N GLU A 418 -28.01 -18.54 15.20
CA GLU A 418 -27.48 -18.10 16.52
C GLU A 418 -26.88 -16.69 16.45
N LEU A 419 -26.13 -16.40 15.39
CA LEU A 419 -25.53 -15.08 15.15
C LEU A 419 -26.62 -14.02 14.91
N LEU A 420 -27.61 -14.31 14.05
CA LEU A 420 -28.72 -13.39 13.80
C LEU A 420 -29.52 -13.11 15.08
N LYS A 421 -29.72 -14.11 15.94
CA LYS A 421 -30.32 -13.92 17.26
C LYS A 421 -29.46 -13.01 18.15
N ALA A 422 -28.16 -13.27 18.25
CA ALA A 422 -27.24 -12.47 19.08
C ALA A 422 -27.20 -10.99 18.63
N ILE A 423 -27.29 -10.74 17.31
CA ILE A 423 -27.36 -9.40 16.71
C ILE A 423 -28.71 -8.72 16.97
N ASP A 424 -29.82 -9.46 17.05
CA ASP A 424 -31.12 -8.88 17.42
C ASP A 424 -31.15 -8.49 18.90
N GLU A 425 -30.68 -9.38 19.79
CA GLU A 425 -30.64 -9.20 21.25
C GLU A 425 -29.71 -8.06 21.70
N HIS A 426 -28.55 -7.86 21.04
CA HIS A 426 -27.53 -6.90 21.49
C HIS A 426 -27.30 -5.79 20.46
N GLN A 427 -27.00 -4.57 20.92
CA GLN A 427 -26.71 -3.45 20.00
C GLN A 427 -25.29 -3.53 19.43
N VAL A 428 -24.32 -3.83 20.28
CA VAL A 428 -22.91 -4.02 19.93
C VAL A 428 -22.55 -5.49 20.08
N LEU A 429 -21.84 -6.08 19.12
CA LEU A 429 -21.40 -7.47 19.15
C LEU A 429 -19.96 -7.61 18.64
N VAL A 430 -19.09 -8.24 19.43
CA VAL A 430 -17.71 -8.56 19.03
C VAL A 430 -17.68 -9.96 18.41
N ILE A 431 -17.45 -10.04 17.10
CA ILE A 431 -17.46 -11.29 16.33
C ILE A 431 -16.02 -11.76 16.10
N VAL A 432 -15.67 -12.90 16.69
CA VAL A 432 -14.34 -13.50 16.59
C VAL A 432 -14.39 -14.69 15.65
N GLY A 433 -13.57 -14.69 14.61
CA GLY A 433 -13.46 -15.84 13.70
C GLY A 433 -12.25 -15.73 12.79
N GLU A 434 -11.56 -16.86 12.59
CA GLU A 434 -10.34 -16.91 11.78
C GLU A 434 -10.59 -16.44 10.34
N THR A 435 -9.56 -15.88 9.71
CA THR A 435 -9.58 -15.52 8.28
C THR A 435 -10.01 -16.72 7.42
N GLY A 436 -11.06 -16.56 6.60
CA GLY A 436 -11.63 -17.66 5.81
C GLY A 436 -12.82 -18.39 6.46
N SER A 437 -13.22 -18.03 7.68
CA SER A 437 -14.46 -18.55 8.31
C SER A 437 -15.75 -18.08 7.62
N GLY A 438 -15.68 -17.00 6.85
CA GLY A 438 -16.80 -16.41 6.10
C GLY A 438 -17.29 -15.06 6.61
N LYS A 439 -16.72 -14.48 7.68
CA LYS A 439 -17.19 -13.23 8.32
C LYS A 439 -17.62 -12.15 7.31
N THR A 440 -16.66 -11.63 6.54
CA THR A 440 -16.83 -10.47 5.65
C THR A 440 -17.79 -10.74 4.48
N THR A 441 -17.81 -11.96 3.93
CA THR A 441 -18.69 -12.28 2.80
C THR A 441 -20.10 -12.60 3.25
N GLN A 442 -20.28 -13.27 4.39
CA GLN A 442 -21.56 -13.87 4.78
C GLN A 442 -22.39 -13.00 5.73
N ILE A 443 -21.77 -12.29 6.67
CA ILE A 443 -22.51 -11.52 7.68
C ILE A 443 -23.38 -10.42 7.03
N PRO A 444 -22.87 -9.61 6.07
CA PRO A 444 -23.71 -8.63 5.37
C PRO A 444 -24.85 -9.26 4.56
N GLN A 445 -24.64 -10.46 4.00
CA GLN A 445 -25.71 -11.22 3.31
C GLN A 445 -26.79 -11.70 4.29
N TYR A 446 -26.41 -12.25 5.46
CA TYR A 446 -27.37 -12.70 6.48
C TYR A 446 -28.19 -11.54 7.06
N LEU A 447 -27.58 -10.37 7.28
CA LEU A 447 -28.26 -9.15 7.71
C LEU A 447 -29.26 -8.64 6.66
N HIS A 448 -28.88 -8.69 5.38
CA HIS A 448 -29.78 -8.38 4.27
C HIS A 448 -30.96 -9.36 4.18
N GLU A 449 -30.68 -10.67 4.26
CA GLU A 449 -31.70 -11.73 4.29
C GLU A 449 -32.68 -11.58 5.47
N ALA A 450 -32.18 -11.19 6.65
CA ALA A 450 -32.97 -10.86 7.83
C ALA A 450 -33.75 -9.53 7.71
N GLY A 451 -33.48 -8.72 6.68
CA GLY A 451 -34.23 -7.52 6.35
C GLY A 451 -33.72 -6.22 6.96
N TYR A 452 -32.50 -6.18 7.52
CA TYR A 452 -31.92 -4.93 8.05
C TYR A 452 -31.82 -3.84 6.98
N THR A 453 -31.53 -4.20 5.71
CA THR A 453 -31.52 -3.28 4.56
C THR A 453 -32.86 -2.61 4.24
N LYS A 454 -33.96 -2.97 4.93
CA LYS A 454 -35.27 -2.29 4.80
C LYS A 454 -35.37 -1.04 5.68
N ARG A 455 -34.43 -0.85 6.63
CA ARG A 455 -34.38 0.31 7.55
C ARG A 455 -33.34 1.35 7.14
N GLY A 456 -32.28 0.93 6.46
CA GLY A 456 -31.14 1.73 6.03
C GLY A 456 -30.03 0.83 5.50
N LEU A 457 -28.96 1.41 4.98
CA LEU A 457 -27.83 0.70 4.36
C LEU A 457 -27.06 -0.17 5.37
N ILE A 458 -26.33 -1.18 4.87
CA ILE A 458 -25.31 -1.91 5.62
C ILE A 458 -23.93 -1.46 5.15
N ALA A 459 -23.15 -0.87 6.06
CA ALA A 459 -21.73 -0.61 5.86
C ALA A 459 -20.89 -1.80 6.32
N CYS A 460 -19.94 -2.24 5.50
CA CYS A 460 -18.88 -3.15 5.93
C CYS A 460 -17.52 -2.50 5.63
N THR A 461 -16.79 -2.09 6.67
CA THR A 461 -15.47 -1.47 6.48
C THR A 461 -14.38 -2.52 6.34
N GLN A 462 -13.26 -2.12 5.74
CA GLN A 462 -12.04 -2.90 5.55
C GLN A 462 -10.82 -1.97 5.67
N PRO A 463 -9.75 -2.38 6.35
CA PRO A 463 -8.51 -1.58 6.39
C PRO A 463 -7.83 -1.45 5.02
N ARG A 464 -8.13 -2.33 4.05
CA ARG A 464 -7.41 -2.40 2.75
C ARG A 464 -8.31 -2.28 1.52
N ARG A 465 -8.01 -1.32 0.64
CA ARG A 465 -8.71 -1.06 -0.64
C ARG A 465 -9.01 -2.34 -1.44
N VAL A 466 -8.00 -3.19 -1.64
CA VAL A 466 -8.12 -4.42 -2.45
C VAL A 466 -9.10 -5.43 -1.84
N ALA A 467 -9.21 -5.50 -0.51
CA ALA A 467 -10.16 -6.37 0.17
C ALA A 467 -11.61 -5.87 0.00
N ALA A 468 -11.85 -4.56 0.18
CA ALA A 468 -13.17 -3.96 -0.08
C ALA A 468 -13.65 -4.23 -1.52
N MET A 469 -12.78 -4.04 -2.52
CA MET A 469 -13.11 -4.30 -3.93
C MET A 469 -13.39 -5.78 -4.21
N SER A 470 -12.52 -6.69 -3.76
CA SER A 470 -12.62 -8.12 -4.09
C SER A 470 -13.76 -8.81 -3.35
N VAL A 471 -14.03 -8.41 -2.09
CA VAL A 471 -15.18 -8.90 -1.33
C VAL A 471 -16.49 -8.37 -1.94
N ALA A 472 -16.58 -7.08 -2.30
CA ALA A 472 -17.76 -6.55 -2.97
C ALA A 472 -18.04 -7.27 -4.30
N ALA A 473 -17.00 -7.52 -5.12
CA ALA A 473 -17.13 -8.29 -6.34
C ALA A 473 -17.62 -9.73 -6.06
N ARG A 474 -16.96 -10.46 -5.14
CA ARG A 474 -17.33 -11.83 -4.76
C ARG A 474 -18.76 -11.92 -4.22
N VAL A 475 -19.18 -10.98 -3.36
CA VAL A 475 -20.53 -10.96 -2.78
C VAL A 475 -21.58 -10.55 -3.81
N SER A 476 -21.25 -9.66 -4.77
CA SER A 476 -22.15 -9.39 -5.90
C SER A 476 -22.39 -10.65 -6.75
N HIS A 477 -21.36 -11.47 -6.97
CA HIS A 477 -21.49 -12.77 -7.64
C HIS A 477 -22.27 -13.80 -6.81
N GLU A 478 -22.05 -13.89 -5.49
CA GLU A 478 -22.81 -14.81 -4.61
C GLU A 478 -24.31 -14.45 -4.53
N MET A 479 -24.65 -13.16 -4.54
CA MET A 479 -26.03 -12.67 -4.58
C MET A 479 -26.64 -12.68 -5.99
N GLY A 480 -25.85 -12.96 -7.04
CA GLY A 480 -26.31 -12.93 -8.44
C GLY A 480 -26.59 -11.52 -9.00
N VAL A 481 -26.10 -10.47 -8.34
CA VAL A 481 -26.34 -9.06 -8.69
C VAL A 481 -25.14 -8.45 -9.41
N LYS A 482 -25.37 -7.37 -10.16
CA LYS A 482 -24.27 -6.62 -10.80
C LYS A 482 -23.63 -5.66 -9.78
N LEU A 483 -22.30 -5.74 -9.64
CA LEU A 483 -21.48 -4.82 -8.85
C LEU A 483 -21.80 -3.34 -9.19
N GLY A 484 -21.91 -2.51 -8.15
CA GLY A 484 -22.34 -1.11 -8.24
C GLY A 484 -23.86 -0.89 -8.22
N HIS A 485 -24.66 -1.96 -8.31
CA HIS A 485 -26.08 -1.93 -7.95
C HIS A 485 -26.22 -2.32 -6.46
N GLU A 486 -26.99 -3.36 -6.14
CA GLU A 486 -27.32 -3.76 -4.75
C GLU A 486 -26.10 -3.99 -3.85
N VAL A 487 -25.03 -4.56 -4.39
CA VAL A 487 -23.72 -4.64 -3.76
C VAL A 487 -22.77 -3.67 -4.47
N GLY A 488 -22.16 -2.77 -3.71
CA GLY A 488 -21.20 -1.77 -4.21
C GLY A 488 -20.01 -1.59 -3.29
N TYR A 489 -19.04 -0.77 -3.71
CA TYR A 489 -17.93 -0.37 -2.85
C TYR A 489 -17.54 1.10 -2.99
N SER A 490 -16.99 1.68 -1.92
CA SER A 490 -16.44 3.04 -1.91
C SER A 490 -15.09 3.08 -1.21
N ILE A 491 -14.05 3.52 -1.93
CA ILE A 491 -12.68 3.58 -1.43
C ILE A 491 -12.04 4.92 -1.82
N ARG A 492 -11.00 5.35 -1.11
CA ARG A 492 -10.33 6.64 -1.41
C ARG A 492 -9.92 6.69 -2.89
N PHE A 493 -10.45 7.70 -3.58
CA PHE A 493 -10.37 7.99 -5.01
C PHE A 493 -11.10 7.04 -5.99
N GLU A 494 -12.04 6.20 -5.56
CA GLU A 494 -12.75 5.27 -6.45
C GLU A 494 -14.08 4.82 -5.82
N ASP A 495 -15.22 5.25 -6.38
CA ASP A 495 -16.56 4.87 -5.91
C ASP A 495 -17.30 4.05 -6.98
N CYS A 496 -17.88 2.93 -6.54
CA CYS A 496 -18.67 1.99 -7.33
C CYS A 496 -19.94 1.63 -6.54
N THR A 497 -20.75 2.65 -6.26
CA THR A 497 -22.10 2.55 -5.68
C THR A 497 -23.14 3.24 -6.56
N SER A 498 -24.42 3.10 -6.21
CA SER A 498 -25.54 3.85 -6.79
C SER A 498 -26.70 3.97 -5.79
N GLU A 499 -27.75 4.70 -6.14
CA GLU A 499 -29.02 4.77 -5.38
C GLU A 499 -29.66 3.40 -5.06
N LYS A 500 -29.20 2.33 -5.72
CA LYS A 500 -29.66 0.95 -5.50
C LYS A 500 -28.76 0.14 -4.58
N THR A 501 -27.60 0.66 -4.18
CA THR A 501 -26.70 -0.04 -3.25
C THR A 501 -27.34 -0.14 -1.87
N ILE A 502 -27.34 -1.35 -1.32
CA ILE A 502 -27.90 -1.69 0.00
C ILE A 502 -26.85 -2.33 0.92
N VAL A 503 -25.83 -2.98 0.34
CA VAL A 503 -24.62 -3.44 1.03
C VAL A 503 -23.42 -2.74 0.41
N LYS A 504 -22.74 -1.90 1.21
CA LYS A 504 -21.64 -1.05 0.78
C LYS A 504 -20.36 -1.44 1.51
N TYR A 505 -19.41 -2.02 0.77
CA TYR A 505 -18.07 -2.31 1.28
C TYR A 505 -17.20 -1.07 1.14
N MET A 506 -16.47 -0.67 2.17
CA MET A 506 -15.68 0.56 2.11
C MET A 506 -14.36 0.46 2.85
N THR A 507 -13.42 1.35 2.53
CA THR A 507 -12.27 1.53 3.44
C THR A 507 -12.68 2.31 4.68
N ASP A 508 -12.11 2.00 5.85
CA ASP A 508 -12.39 2.70 7.12
C ASP A 508 -12.36 4.24 6.98
N GLY A 509 -11.33 4.76 6.30
CA GLY A 509 -11.15 6.19 6.02
C GLY A 509 -12.16 6.81 5.03
N MET A 510 -13.03 6.02 4.38
CA MET A 510 -14.19 6.54 3.64
C MET A 510 -15.41 6.65 4.55
N LEU A 511 -15.63 5.73 5.50
CA LEU A 511 -16.67 5.92 6.51
C LEU A 511 -16.37 7.18 7.34
N LEU A 512 -15.12 7.38 7.74
CA LEU A 512 -14.66 8.61 8.40
C LEU A 512 -14.82 9.88 7.55
N ARG A 513 -14.89 9.77 6.21
CA ARG A 513 -15.22 10.89 5.33
C ARG A 513 -16.72 11.13 5.24
N GLU A 514 -17.54 10.07 5.28
CA GLU A 514 -19.00 10.19 5.34
C GLU A 514 -19.46 10.82 6.66
N PHE A 515 -18.79 10.51 7.77
CA PHE A 515 -18.91 11.21 9.07
C PHE A 515 -18.79 12.75 8.98
N LEU A 516 -18.04 13.30 8.02
CA LEU A 516 -17.90 14.76 7.84
C LEU A 516 -19.13 15.40 7.17
N GLY A 517 -19.95 14.61 6.46
CA GLY A 517 -21.20 15.07 5.84
C GLY A 517 -22.46 14.64 6.61
N GLU A 518 -22.42 13.47 7.24
CA GLU A 518 -23.53 12.86 7.99
C GLU A 518 -23.03 12.34 9.36
N PRO A 519 -22.87 13.21 10.37
CA PRO A 519 -22.25 12.86 11.65
C PRO A 519 -23.05 11.87 12.53
N ASP A 520 -24.31 11.59 12.20
CA ASP A 520 -25.19 10.63 12.86
C ASP A 520 -25.35 9.30 12.08
N LEU A 521 -24.75 9.21 10.89
CA LEU A 521 -24.82 8.06 9.96
C LEU A 521 -26.25 7.56 9.69
N ALA A 522 -27.26 8.44 9.66
CA ALA A 522 -28.67 8.07 9.55
C ALA A 522 -28.99 7.18 8.33
N SER A 523 -28.23 7.31 7.24
CA SER A 523 -28.24 6.41 6.07
C SER A 523 -28.03 4.93 6.39
N TYR A 524 -27.35 4.60 7.50
CA TYR A 524 -26.95 3.23 7.86
C TYR A 524 -27.78 2.63 8.99
N SER A 525 -28.20 1.37 8.83
CA SER A 525 -28.89 0.57 9.85
C SER A 525 -27.94 -0.39 10.60
N VAL A 526 -26.86 -0.82 9.94
CA VAL A 526 -25.80 -1.66 10.53
C VAL A 526 -24.44 -1.18 10.04
N VAL A 527 -23.49 -1.03 10.97
CA VAL A 527 -22.07 -0.81 10.67
C VAL A 527 -21.28 -2.02 11.15
N MET A 528 -20.58 -2.67 10.22
CA MET A 528 -19.64 -3.76 10.50
C MET A 528 -18.21 -3.25 10.27
N VAL A 529 -17.41 -3.18 11.34
CA VAL A 529 -15.98 -2.86 11.28
C VAL A 529 -15.20 -4.17 11.31
N ASP A 530 -14.60 -4.56 10.19
CA ASP A 530 -13.98 -5.89 10.02
C ASP A 530 -12.46 -5.85 9.85
N GLU A 531 -11.82 -6.98 10.15
CA GLU A 531 -10.38 -7.13 10.37
C GLU A 531 -9.84 -6.09 11.40
N ALA A 532 -10.66 -5.79 12.42
CA ALA A 532 -10.42 -4.82 13.50
C ALA A 532 -9.05 -4.93 14.20
N HIS A 533 -8.44 -6.12 14.14
CA HIS A 533 -7.13 -6.43 14.69
C HIS A 533 -5.95 -5.84 13.90
N GLU A 534 -6.14 -5.30 12.68
CA GLU A 534 -5.09 -4.53 12.01
C GLU A 534 -4.83 -3.16 12.69
N ARG A 535 -5.74 -2.69 13.56
CA ARG A 535 -5.58 -1.50 14.44
C ARG A 535 -4.98 -0.29 13.70
N THR A 536 -5.57 0.01 12.54
CA THR A 536 -5.12 1.12 11.70
C THR A 536 -5.55 2.45 12.30
N LEU A 537 -4.89 3.52 11.86
CA LEU A 537 -5.16 4.89 12.31
C LEU A 537 -6.64 5.27 12.10
N SER A 538 -7.24 4.81 10.99
CA SER A 538 -8.66 5.05 10.71
C SER A 538 -9.57 4.19 11.58
N THR A 539 -9.23 2.92 11.81
CA THR A 539 -10.07 2.01 12.61
C THR A 539 -10.19 2.49 14.06
N ASP A 540 -9.09 2.98 14.65
CA ASP A 540 -9.07 3.45 16.05
C ASP A 540 -9.87 4.74 16.26
N ILE A 541 -9.86 5.67 15.29
CA ILE A 541 -10.71 6.87 15.32
C ILE A 541 -12.19 6.47 15.18
N LEU A 542 -12.47 5.56 14.25
CA LEU A 542 -13.82 5.05 13.99
C LEU A 542 -14.42 4.38 15.23
N PHE A 543 -13.62 3.68 16.04
CA PHE A 543 -14.08 3.09 17.29
C PHE A 543 -14.53 4.12 18.34
N GLY A 544 -13.88 5.29 18.43
CA GLY A 544 -14.36 6.37 19.31
C GLY A 544 -15.67 6.96 18.81
N LEU A 545 -15.69 7.38 17.55
CA LEU A 545 -16.85 8.02 16.93
C LEU A 545 -18.11 7.13 16.92
N VAL A 546 -17.97 5.85 16.53
CA VAL A 546 -19.11 4.93 16.44
C VAL A 546 -19.57 4.44 17.81
N LYS A 547 -18.70 4.42 18.84
CA LYS A 547 -19.09 4.18 20.23
C LYS A 547 -20.02 5.29 20.73
N ASP A 548 -19.68 6.56 20.48
CA ASP A 548 -20.55 7.68 20.88
C ASP A 548 -21.83 7.77 20.04
N ILE A 549 -21.81 7.48 18.72
CA ILE A 549 -23.06 7.30 17.96
C ILE A 549 -23.91 6.18 18.57
N SER A 550 -23.35 5.03 18.93
CA SER A 550 -24.14 3.89 19.42
C SER A 550 -24.93 4.26 20.69
N ARG A 551 -24.37 5.14 21.53
CA ARG A 551 -25.03 5.68 22.73
C ARG A 551 -26.16 6.66 22.40
N PHE A 552 -26.10 7.35 21.26
CA PHE A 552 -27.12 8.29 20.79
C PHE A 552 -28.20 7.64 19.92
N ARG A 553 -27.84 6.64 19.13
CA ARG A 553 -28.69 5.90 18.19
C ARG A 553 -28.85 4.41 18.59
N PRO A 554 -29.82 4.08 19.47
CA PRO A 554 -30.09 2.69 19.86
C PRO A 554 -30.66 1.82 18.73
N ASP A 555 -31.03 2.42 17.60
CA ASP A 555 -31.47 1.73 16.38
C ASP A 555 -30.31 1.17 15.55
N LEU A 556 -29.11 1.77 15.67
CA LEU A 556 -27.91 1.36 14.94
C LEU A 556 -27.29 0.12 15.58
N LYS A 557 -27.13 -0.96 14.81
CA LYS A 557 -26.35 -2.14 15.21
C LYS A 557 -24.88 -1.99 14.83
N LEU A 558 -23.97 -2.34 15.74
CA LEU A 558 -22.51 -2.28 15.57
C LEU A 558 -21.89 -3.67 15.69
N LEU A 559 -21.20 -4.12 14.65
CA LEU A 559 -20.50 -5.41 14.64
C LEU A 559 -18.99 -5.18 14.52
N ILE A 560 -18.22 -5.55 15.55
CA ILE A 560 -16.76 -5.46 15.54
C ILE A 560 -16.18 -6.85 15.24
N SER A 561 -15.60 -7.01 14.06
CA SER A 561 -15.23 -8.32 13.51
C SER A 561 -13.70 -8.49 13.49
N SER A 562 -13.21 -9.52 14.17
CA SER A 562 -11.78 -9.77 14.43
C SER A 562 -11.37 -11.22 14.10
N ALA A 563 -10.06 -11.43 13.94
CA ALA A 563 -9.44 -12.74 13.71
C ALA A 563 -8.44 -13.13 14.81
N THR A 564 -8.27 -12.30 15.86
CA THR A 564 -7.38 -12.54 17.00
C THR A 564 -8.16 -12.97 18.25
N LEU A 565 -7.47 -13.57 19.22
CA LEU A 565 -8.05 -14.01 20.49
C LEU A 565 -8.25 -12.87 21.51
N ASP A 566 -7.58 -11.72 21.30
CA ASP A 566 -7.70 -10.51 22.12
C ASP A 566 -9.02 -9.76 21.85
N ALA A 567 -10.13 -10.48 22.02
CA ALA A 567 -11.48 -9.98 21.90
C ALA A 567 -12.00 -9.36 23.21
N GLU A 568 -11.32 -9.65 24.31
CA GLU A 568 -11.61 -9.12 25.65
C GLU A 568 -11.33 -7.62 25.69
N LYS A 569 -10.21 -7.14 25.11
CA LYS A 569 -9.95 -5.69 24.96
C LYS A 569 -11.01 -4.97 24.13
N PHE A 570 -11.55 -5.60 23.07
CA PHE A 570 -12.66 -5.04 22.30
C PHE A 570 -13.97 -5.03 23.09
N SER A 571 -14.29 -6.10 23.83
CA SER A 571 -15.44 -6.19 24.74
C SER A 571 -15.41 -5.05 25.77
N ASP A 572 -14.31 -4.95 26.52
CA ASP A 572 -14.19 -3.99 27.63
C ASP A 572 -14.22 -2.55 27.15
N TYR A 573 -13.59 -2.25 26.00
CA TYR A 573 -13.68 -0.94 25.38
C TYR A 573 -15.10 -0.60 24.89
N PHE A 574 -15.86 -1.57 24.39
CA PHE A 574 -17.27 -1.38 23.99
C PHE A 574 -18.25 -1.71 25.13
N ASP A 575 -17.99 -1.16 26.32
CA ASP A 575 -18.88 -1.22 27.50
C ASP A 575 -19.31 -2.67 27.86
N SER A 576 -18.36 -3.61 27.78
CA SER A 576 -18.52 -5.07 27.97
C SER A 576 -19.43 -5.77 26.94
N ALA A 577 -19.33 -5.38 25.66
CA ALA A 577 -20.07 -5.99 24.56
C ALA A 577 -19.78 -7.50 24.40
N PRO A 578 -20.82 -8.35 24.18
CA PRO A 578 -20.66 -9.80 24.12
C PRO A 578 -19.79 -10.28 22.96
N ILE A 579 -19.08 -11.38 23.19
CA ILE A 579 -18.11 -11.96 22.25
C ILE A 579 -18.67 -13.24 21.60
N PHE A 580 -19.05 -13.16 20.34
CA PHE A 580 -19.50 -14.31 19.53
C PHE A 580 -18.30 -15.01 18.87
N LYS A 581 -17.92 -16.20 19.35
CA LYS A 581 -16.72 -16.93 18.89
C LYS A 581 -17.09 -18.02 17.87
N ILE A 582 -16.81 -17.78 16.58
CA ILE A 582 -16.97 -18.75 15.49
C ILE A 582 -15.75 -19.69 15.47
N PRO A 583 -15.91 -21.02 15.68
CA PRO A 583 -14.79 -21.94 15.66
C PRO A 583 -14.17 -22.07 14.26
N GLY A 584 -12.83 -22.02 14.22
CA GLY A 584 -12.06 -22.20 12.99
C GLY A 584 -12.10 -23.63 12.46
N ARG A 585 -11.88 -23.77 11.14
CA ARG A 585 -11.63 -25.08 10.49
C ARG A 585 -10.19 -25.20 9.98
N ARG A 586 -9.23 -24.58 10.66
CA ARG A 586 -7.81 -24.83 10.35
C ARG A 586 -7.46 -26.28 10.66
N TYR A 587 -6.77 -26.91 9.72
CA TYR A 587 -6.07 -28.15 9.97
C TYR A 587 -4.86 -27.90 10.88
N PRO A 588 -4.41 -28.89 11.66
CA PRO A 588 -3.24 -28.72 12.53
C PRO A 588 -2.00 -28.32 11.73
N VAL A 589 -1.22 -27.40 12.31
CA VAL A 589 0.06 -26.91 11.77
C VAL A 589 1.17 -27.34 12.71
N GLU A 590 2.14 -28.10 12.18
CA GLU A 590 3.36 -28.43 12.92
C GLU A 590 4.27 -27.20 12.99
N ILE A 591 4.64 -26.74 14.19
CA ILE A 591 5.51 -25.57 14.39
C ILE A 591 6.92 -26.05 14.72
N ASN A 592 7.86 -25.76 13.83
CA ASN A 592 9.29 -26.03 13.97
C ASN A 592 10.03 -24.72 14.28
N PHE A 593 10.92 -24.75 15.28
CA PHE A 593 11.79 -23.62 15.66
C PHE A 593 13.26 -23.97 15.41
N THR A 594 14.12 -22.97 15.18
CA THR A 594 15.57 -23.18 15.15
C THR A 594 16.12 -23.47 16.56
N LYS A 595 17.27 -24.15 16.61
CA LYS A 595 17.95 -24.49 17.88
C LYS A 595 18.74 -23.33 18.47
N ALA A 596 19.10 -22.36 17.64
CA ALA A 596 19.82 -21.14 17.96
C ALA A 596 19.24 -19.99 17.10
N PRO A 597 19.38 -18.72 17.51
CA PRO A 597 19.02 -17.60 16.65
C PRO A 597 19.94 -17.53 15.43
N GLU A 598 19.38 -17.44 14.23
CA GLU A 598 20.14 -17.32 12.98
C GLU A 598 20.57 -15.86 12.75
N ALA A 599 21.86 -15.63 12.48
CA ALA A 599 22.41 -14.29 12.29
C ALA A 599 22.09 -13.68 10.90
N ASP A 600 21.98 -14.54 9.88
CA ASP A 600 21.47 -14.19 8.55
C ASP A 600 20.19 -14.99 8.30
N TYR A 601 19.05 -14.36 8.55
CA TYR A 601 17.74 -14.97 8.34
C TYR A 601 17.38 -15.09 6.84
N LEU A 602 18.06 -14.38 5.94
CA LEU A 602 17.77 -14.39 4.52
C LEU A 602 18.34 -15.66 3.87
N ASP A 603 19.62 -15.98 4.11
CA ASP A 603 20.19 -17.24 3.63
C ASP A 603 19.56 -18.45 4.34
N ALA A 604 19.28 -18.35 5.64
CA ALA A 604 18.56 -19.39 6.39
C ALA A 604 17.15 -19.66 5.81
N ALA A 605 16.40 -18.63 5.41
CA ALA A 605 15.12 -18.79 4.72
C ALA A 605 15.27 -19.46 3.35
N ILE A 606 16.28 -19.07 2.56
CA ILE A 606 16.56 -19.63 1.23
C ILE A 606 16.98 -21.11 1.33
N ILE A 607 17.84 -21.46 2.28
CA ILE A 607 18.26 -22.84 2.56
C ILE A 607 17.04 -23.66 2.98
N THR A 608 16.22 -23.14 3.89
CA THR A 608 15.00 -23.82 4.38
C THR A 608 14.01 -24.06 3.24
N ALA A 609 13.81 -23.09 2.34
CA ALA A 609 12.93 -23.26 1.16
C ALA A 609 13.43 -24.37 0.22
N LEU A 610 14.73 -24.43 -0.06
CA LEU A 610 15.34 -25.47 -0.89
C LEU A 610 15.29 -26.85 -0.22
N GLN A 611 15.50 -26.91 1.10
CA GLN A 611 15.35 -28.15 1.88
C GLN A 611 13.90 -28.67 1.88
N ILE A 612 12.91 -27.78 2.01
CA ILE A 612 11.49 -28.15 1.95
C ILE A 612 11.13 -28.64 0.55
N HIS A 613 11.62 -27.99 -0.50
CA HIS A 613 11.42 -28.44 -1.90
C HIS A 613 11.98 -29.84 -2.16
N ALA A 614 13.19 -30.12 -1.66
CA ALA A 614 13.88 -31.39 -1.87
C ALA A 614 13.38 -32.55 -0.98
N THR A 615 12.80 -32.28 0.20
CA THR A 615 12.49 -33.33 1.20
C THR A 615 11.03 -33.49 1.58
N GLN A 616 10.19 -32.46 1.45
CA GLN A 616 8.79 -32.52 1.89
C GLN A 616 7.85 -32.85 0.73
N PRO A 617 6.72 -33.55 0.97
CA PRO A 617 5.74 -33.89 -0.06
C PRO A 617 5.08 -32.64 -0.70
N PRO A 618 4.30 -32.80 -1.80
CA PRO A 618 3.67 -31.69 -2.50
C PRO A 618 2.86 -30.72 -1.61
N GLY A 619 2.88 -29.46 -2.03
CA GLY A 619 2.33 -28.30 -1.33
C GLY A 619 3.26 -27.09 -1.47
N ASP A 620 2.69 -25.90 -1.63
CA ASP A 620 3.44 -24.67 -1.93
C ASP A 620 4.04 -24.04 -0.68
N ILE A 621 5.09 -23.23 -0.89
CA ILE A 621 5.87 -22.56 0.15
C ILE A 621 5.56 -21.06 0.15
N LEU A 622 5.23 -20.51 1.31
CA LEU A 622 5.16 -19.06 1.56
C LEU A 622 6.34 -18.65 2.45
N VAL A 623 7.15 -17.71 1.99
CA VAL A 623 8.28 -17.13 2.74
C VAL A 623 7.95 -15.69 3.07
N PHE A 624 8.00 -15.33 4.36
CA PHE A 624 7.88 -13.94 4.78
C PHE A 624 9.26 -13.25 4.75
N LEU A 625 9.33 -12.07 4.13
CA LEU A 625 10.52 -11.21 4.03
C LEU A 625 10.12 -9.74 4.30
N THR A 626 11.08 -8.88 4.66
CA THR A 626 10.76 -7.54 5.21
C THR A 626 10.52 -6.48 4.13
N GLY A 627 11.01 -6.68 2.89
CA GLY A 627 10.76 -5.73 1.79
C GLY A 627 11.29 -6.16 0.42
N GLN A 628 11.09 -5.28 -0.57
CA GLN A 628 11.41 -5.51 -1.99
C GLN A 628 12.85 -5.97 -2.24
N GLU A 629 13.84 -5.29 -1.65
CA GLU A 629 15.27 -5.56 -1.87
C GLU A 629 15.67 -6.98 -1.44
N GLU A 630 15.15 -7.46 -0.31
CA GLU A 630 15.32 -8.84 0.17
C GLU A 630 14.60 -9.84 -0.74
N ILE A 631 13.38 -9.54 -1.16
CA ILE A 631 12.57 -10.41 -2.02
C ILE A 631 13.24 -10.62 -3.38
N GLU A 632 13.70 -9.55 -4.03
CA GLU A 632 14.44 -9.63 -5.30
C GLU A 632 15.78 -10.37 -5.14
N THR A 633 16.49 -10.14 -4.03
CA THR A 633 17.76 -10.83 -3.75
C THR A 633 17.54 -12.33 -3.49
N ALA A 634 16.51 -12.69 -2.73
CA ALA A 634 16.13 -14.09 -2.52
C ALA A 634 15.66 -14.76 -3.80
N GLU A 635 14.92 -14.05 -4.67
CA GLU A 635 14.49 -14.53 -5.98
C GLU A 635 15.70 -14.81 -6.90
N GLU A 636 16.67 -13.89 -6.97
CA GLU A 636 17.92 -14.05 -7.72
C GLU A 636 18.74 -15.26 -7.22
N ILE A 637 18.94 -15.38 -5.90
CA ILE A 637 19.68 -16.48 -5.29
C ILE A 637 18.95 -17.82 -5.49
N LEU A 638 17.63 -17.89 -5.31
CA LEU A 638 16.84 -19.10 -5.53
C LEU A 638 16.90 -19.54 -7.00
N LYS A 639 16.72 -18.61 -7.96
CA LYS A 639 16.88 -18.88 -9.41
C LYS A 639 18.28 -19.38 -9.75
N HIS A 640 19.32 -18.84 -9.13
CA HIS A 640 20.69 -19.29 -9.34
C HIS A 640 20.93 -20.70 -8.77
N ARG A 641 20.49 -20.95 -7.52
CA ARG A 641 20.65 -22.25 -6.84
C ARG A 641 19.85 -23.37 -7.53
N THR A 642 18.63 -23.12 -8.03
CA THR A 642 17.85 -24.14 -8.76
C THR A 642 18.41 -24.47 -10.14
N ARG A 643 18.92 -23.48 -10.90
CA ARG A 643 19.60 -23.73 -12.19
C ARG A 643 20.76 -24.73 -12.06
N GLY A 644 21.50 -24.70 -10.95
CA GLY A 644 22.60 -25.64 -10.67
C GLY A 644 22.17 -27.07 -10.32
N LEU A 645 20.89 -27.33 -10.03
CA LEU A 645 20.39 -28.63 -9.56
C LEU A 645 19.78 -29.49 -10.68
N GLY A 646 19.44 -28.88 -11.82
CA GLY A 646 19.04 -29.58 -13.05
C GLY A 646 17.83 -30.51 -12.88
N THR A 647 17.83 -31.64 -13.60
CA THR A 647 16.73 -32.63 -13.61
C THR A 647 16.60 -33.48 -12.34
N LYS A 648 17.38 -33.19 -11.28
CA LYS A 648 17.33 -33.94 -10.01
C LYS A 648 16.22 -33.49 -9.07
N LEU A 649 15.58 -32.35 -9.34
CA LEU A 649 14.49 -31.79 -8.54
C LEU A 649 13.31 -31.41 -9.44
N ALA A 650 12.14 -31.33 -8.82
CA ALA A 650 10.95 -30.71 -9.39
C ALA A 650 11.20 -29.25 -9.80
N GLU A 651 10.43 -28.74 -10.77
CA GLU A 651 10.49 -27.33 -11.15
C GLU A 651 10.05 -26.43 -9.98
N LEU A 652 10.75 -25.30 -9.80
CA LEU A 652 10.48 -24.34 -8.73
C LEU A 652 10.00 -23.01 -9.35
N MET A 653 8.70 -22.77 -9.31
CA MET A 653 8.10 -21.50 -9.71
C MET A 653 8.29 -20.49 -8.58
N ILE A 654 9.07 -19.44 -8.80
CA ILE A 654 9.36 -18.41 -7.79
C ILE A 654 8.53 -17.15 -8.12
N CYS A 655 7.70 -16.72 -7.18
CA CYS A 655 6.77 -15.61 -7.35
C CYS A 655 6.95 -14.56 -6.24
N PRO A 656 7.52 -13.38 -6.51
CA PRO A 656 7.60 -12.30 -5.53
C PRO A 656 6.23 -11.61 -5.33
N ILE A 657 5.98 -11.07 -4.13
CA ILE A 657 4.88 -10.12 -3.87
C ILE A 657 5.24 -9.05 -2.82
N TYR A 658 5.18 -7.80 -3.26
CA TYR A 658 5.35 -6.58 -2.48
C TYR A 658 4.51 -5.44 -3.08
N ALA A 659 4.26 -4.38 -2.31
CA ALA A 659 3.26 -3.35 -2.65
C ALA A 659 3.47 -2.66 -4.02
N ASN A 660 4.73 -2.46 -4.45
CA ASN A 660 5.08 -1.78 -5.70
C ASN A 660 5.08 -2.70 -6.95
N LEU A 661 4.79 -3.99 -6.80
CA LEU A 661 4.84 -4.96 -7.89
C LEU A 661 3.67 -4.73 -8.88
N PRO A 662 3.88 -4.76 -10.22
CA PRO A 662 2.82 -4.65 -11.21
C PRO A 662 1.70 -5.69 -11.03
N SER A 663 0.44 -5.30 -11.31
CA SER A 663 -0.73 -6.14 -11.02
C SER A 663 -0.74 -7.47 -11.79
N GLU A 664 -0.19 -7.50 -13.00
CA GLU A 664 -0.03 -8.71 -13.81
C GLU A 664 0.93 -9.72 -13.16
N LEU A 665 1.96 -9.25 -12.45
CA LEU A 665 2.88 -10.11 -11.70
C LEU A 665 2.30 -10.52 -10.34
N GLN A 666 1.50 -9.65 -9.71
CA GLN A 666 0.71 -10.03 -8.54
C GLN A 666 -0.32 -11.12 -8.85
N ALA A 667 -0.92 -11.12 -10.05
CA ALA A 667 -1.91 -12.12 -10.46
C ALA A 667 -1.33 -13.55 -10.48
N LYS A 668 -0.06 -13.69 -10.88
CA LYS A 668 0.63 -14.99 -11.01
C LYS A 668 0.72 -15.79 -9.71
N ILE A 669 0.62 -15.16 -8.54
CA ILE A 669 0.62 -15.89 -7.27
C ILE A 669 -0.63 -16.78 -7.12
N PHE A 670 -1.74 -16.42 -7.77
CA PHE A 670 -3.02 -17.14 -7.73
C PHE A 670 -3.13 -18.21 -8.83
N GLU A 671 -2.21 -18.24 -9.80
CA GLU A 671 -2.18 -19.29 -10.82
C GLU A 671 -1.91 -20.65 -10.16
N PRO A 672 -2.62 -21.73 -10.55
CA PRO A 672 -2.44 -23.04 -9.96
C PRO A 672 -1.06 -23.61 -10.33
N THR A 673 -0.39 -24.20 -9.35
CA THR A 673 0.95 -24.79 -9.52
C THR A 673 0.88 -25.99 -10.48
N PRO A 674 1.70 -26.03 -11.57
CA PRO A 674 1.70 -27.13 -12.52
C PRO A 674 2.01 -28.50 -11.89
N GLU A 675 1.48 -29.58 -12.47
CA GLU A 675 1.74 -30.94 -11.98
C GLU A 675 3.25 -31.26 -11.99
N GLY A 676 3.76 -31.73 -10.85
CA GLY A 676 5.18 -32.02 -10.66
C GLY A 676 6.08 -30.80 -10.39
N ALA A 677 5.54 -29.58 -10.38
CA ALA A 677 6.23 -28.37 -9.93
C ALA A 677 5.89 -28.00 -8.47
N ARG A 678 6.56 -26.99 -7.93
CA ARG A 678 6.21 -26.34 -6.65
C ARG A 678 6.32 -24.82 -6.77
N LYS A 679 5.37 -24.08 -6.20
CA LYS A 679 5.41 -22.62 -6.13
C LYS A 679 6.01 -22.15 -4.80
N VAL A 680 6.87 -21.13 -4.89
CA VAL A 680 7.47 -20.42 -3.75
C VAL A 680 7.06 -18.96 -3.85
N VAL A 681 6.21 -18.52 -2.94
CA VAL A 681 5.78 -17.13 -2.84
C VAL A 681 6.70 -16.40 -1.87
N LEU A 682 7.41 -15.38 -2.34
CA LEU A 682 8.28 -14.52 -1.54
C LEU A 682 7.52 -13.24 -1.19
N ALA A 683 6.99 -13.14 0.02
CA ALA A 683 5.97 -12.16 0.40
C ALA A 683 6.41 -11.25 1.55
N THR A 684 5.91 -10.02 1.53
CA THR A 684 5.82 -9.18 2.74
C THR A 684 4.61 -9.56 3.61
N ASN A 685 4.37 -8.83 4.70
CA ASN A 685 3.17 -8.91 5.55
C ASN A 685 1.83 -8.71 4.79
N ILE A 686 1.83 -8.35 3.50
CA ILE A 686 0.64 -8.40 2.64
C ILE A 686 -0.04 -9.78 2.68
N ALA A 687 0.74 -10.87 2.76
CA ALA A 687 0.21 -12.23 2.85
C ALA A 687 -0.28 -12.63 4.27
N GLU A 688 0.00 -11.83 5.29
CA GLU A 688 -0.21 -12.17 6.71
C GLU A 688 -1.68 -12.14 7.15
N THR A 689 -2.46 -11.20 6.60
CA THR A 689 -3.90 -11.01 6.84
C THR A 689 -4.73 -11.20 5.57
N SER A 690 -4.65 -10.26 4.61
CA SER A 690 -5.70 -10.03 3.61
C SER A 690 -5.61 -10.83 2.30
N LEU A 691 -4.57 -11.64 2.07
CA LEU A 691 -4.51 -12.52 0.89
C LEU A 691 -4.68 -14.01 1.23
N THR A 692 -5.57 -14.67 0.48
CA THR A 692 -5.70 -16.12 0.38
C THR A 692 -5.00 -16.59 -0.89
N ILE A 693 -3.86 -17.26 -0.73
CA ILE A 693 -3.20 -17.98 -1.82
C ILE A 693 -3.39 -19.47 -1.52
N ASP A 694 -4.08 -20.15 -2.42
CA ASP A 694 -4.38 -21.57 -2.27
C ASP A 694 -3.14 -22.44 -2.61
N GLY A 695 -3.11 -23.66 -2.10
CA GLY A 695 -2.00 -24.60 -2.25
C GLY A 695 -0.87 -24.45 -1.21
N ILE A 696 -0.80 -23.35 -0.46
CA ILE A 696 0.21 -23.18 0.61
C ILE A 696 0.05 -24.28 1.67
N LYS A 697 1.15 -24.99 1.92
CA LYS A 697 1.27 -26.03 2.96
C LYS A 697 2.49 -25.82 3.87
N TYR A 698 3.46 -25.06 3.40
CA TYR A 698 4.69 -24.74 4.14
C TYR A 698 4.82 -23.23 4.30
N VAL A 699 5.06 -22.76 5.53
CA VAL A 699 5.37 -21.36 5.83
C VAL A 699 6.77 -21.27 6.40
N ILE A 700 7.56 -20.32 5.92
CA ILE A 700 8.84 -19.92 6.51
C ILE A 700 8.68 -18.51 7.07
N ASP A 701 8.95 -18.36 8.37
CA ASP A 701 8.81 -17.11 9.10
C ASP A 701 10.14 -16.72 9.78
N PRO A 702 10.85 -15.71 9.24
CA PRO A 702 12.01 -15.10 9.88
C PRO A 702 11.72 -14.36 11.19
N GLY A 703 10.45 -14.04 11.49
CA GLY A 703 10.09 -13.28 12.70
C GLY A 703 10.18 -11.76 12.58
N PHE A 704 10.38 -11.22 11.37
CA PHE A 704 10.54 -9.77 11.12
C PHE A 704 9.47 -9.18 10.19
N CYS A 705 9.30 -7.86 10.24
CA CYS A 705 8.55 -7.03 9.30
C CYS A 705 9.17 -5.62 9.22
N LYS A 706 8.80 -4.82 8.21
CA LYS A 706 9.04 -3.36 8.23
C LYS A 706 7.78 -2.67 8.76
N MET A 707 7.95 -1.79 9.75
CA MET A 707 6.86 -0.98 10.32
C MET A 707 7.19 0.50 10.23
N LYS A 708 6.14 1.34 10.11
CA LYS A 708 6.27 2.79 10.27
C LYS A 708 6.56 3.12 11.74
N SER A 709 7.49 4.04 11.95
CA SER A 709 7.77 4.67 13.24
C SER A 709 7.97 6.17 13.04
N TYR A 710 7.08 6.97 13.63
CA TYR A 710 7.14 8.42 13.69
C TYR A 710 7.78 8.89 14.99
N ASN A 711 8.71 9.85 14.90
CA ASN A 711 9.31 10.50 16.06
C ASN A 711 8.84 11.97 16.12
N PRO A 712 8.02 12.36 17.12
CA PRO A 712 7.44 13.70 17.17
C PRO A 712 8.47 14.80 17.42
N ARG A 713 9.63 14.50 18.04
CA ARG A 713 10.70 15.50 18.27
C ARG A 713 11.47 15.85 17.02
N THR A 714 11.62 14.89 16.10
CA THR A 714 12.34 15.11 14.85
C THR A 714 11.40 15.43 13.69
N GLY A 715 10.12 15.10 13.81
CA GLY A 715 9.14 15.17 12.72
C GLY A 715 9.35 14.10 11.63
N MET A 716 10.21 13.11 11.87
CA MET A 716 10.60 12.10 10.90
C MET A 716 9.65 10.91 10.91
N GLU A 717 9.27 10.43 9.73
CA GLU A 717 8.77 9.06 9.56
C GLU A 717 9.92 8.15 9.10
N SER A 718 10.00 6.97 9.71
CA SER A 718 11.00 5.95 9.42
C SER A 718 10.33 4.60 9.16
N LEU A 719 10.91 3.80 8.25
CA LEU A 719 10.47 2.43 7.97
C LEU A 719 11.54 1.47 8.51
N LEU A 720 11.41 1.16 9.80
CA LEU A 720 12.37 0.32 10.52
C LEU A 720 11.99 -1.16 10.39
N ILE A 721 13.00 -2.03 10.35
CA ILE A 721 12.79 -3.48 10.51
C ILE A 721 12.62 -3.74 12.01
N THR A 722 11.53 -4.39 12.37
CA THR A 722 11.19 -4.76 13.75
C THR A 722 10.86 -6.25 13.84
N PRO A 723 11.00 -6.88 15.02
CA PRO A 723 10.38 -8.18 15.27
C PRO A 723 8.85 -8.09 15.13
N ILE A 724 8.22 -9.24 14.89
CA ILE A 724 6.75 -9.37 14.86
C ILE A 724 6.18 -9.71 16.24
N SER A 725 4.89 -9.47 16.44
CA SER A 725 4.18 -9.94 17.63
C SER A 725 3.91 -11.44 17.59
N LYS A 726 3.61 -12.03 18.75
CA LYS A 726 3.13 -13.41 18.85
C LYS A 726 1.83 -13.61 18.04
N ALA A 727 0.92 -12.63 18.05
CA ALA A 727 -0.29 -12.62 17.22
C ALA A 727 0.03 -12.73 15.71
N SER A 728 0.92 -11.87 15.19
CA SER A 728 1.42 -11.94 13.81
C SER A 728 2.05 -13.30 13.50
N ALA A 729 2.92 -13.81 14.37
CA ALA A 729 3.57 -15.10 14.22
C ALA A 729 2.56 -16.29 14.19
N MET A 730 1.41 -16.17 14.87
CA MET A 730 0.31 -17.15 14.78
C MET A 730 -0.47 -17.00 13.47
N GLN A 731 -0.74 -15.78 13.01
CA GLN A 731 -1.41 -15.55 11.72
C GLN A 731 -0.58 -16.05 10.52
N ARG A 732 0.74 -15.84 10.55
CA ARG A 732 1.69 -16.40 9.57
C ARG A 732 1.63 -17.92 9.53
N ALA A 733 1.79 -18.58 10.68
CA ALA A 733 1.68 -20.04 10.77
C ALA A 733 0.34 -20.56 10.23
N GLY A 734 -0.76 -19.88 10.60
CA GLY A 734 -2.12 -20.18 10.18
C GLY A 734 -2.40 -20.08 8.66
N ARG A 735 -1.47 -19.53 7.86
CA ARG A 735 -1.56 -19.58 6.38
C ARG A 735 -1.40 -21.00 5.83
N SER A 736 -0.60 -21.85 6.50
CA SER A 736 -0.34 -23.23 6.07
C SER A 736 -1.46 -24.23 6.40
N GLY A 737 -2.34 -23.91 7.36
CA GLY A 737 -3.41 -24.82 7.83
C GLY A 737 -4.76 -24.64 7.14
N ARG A 738 -4.81 -23.95 5.99
CA ARG A 738 -6.07 -23.57 5.31
C ARG A 738 -6.66 -24.67 4.43
N THR A 739 -5.83 -25.31 3.61
CA THR A 739 -6.26 -26.32 2.63
C THR A 739 -6.12 -27.76 3.15
N GLY A 740 -5.16 -27.98 4.06
CA GLY A 740 -4.87 -29.27 4.68
C GLY A 740 -3.83 -29.10 5.81
N PRO A 741 -3.41 -30.20 6.47
CA PRO A 741 -2.37 -30.14 7.49
C PRO A 741 -1.04 -29.58 6.95
N GLY A 742 -0.51 -28.57 7.64
CA GLY A 742 0.63 -27.77 7.19
C GLY A 742 1.81 -27.78 8.15
N LYS A 743 2.90 -27.10 7.77
CA LYS A 743 4.08 -26.89 8.62
C LYS A 743 4.52 -25.42 8.59
N CYS A 744 4.90 -24.89 9.74
CA CYS A 744 5.51 -23.58 9.90
C CYS A 744 6.95 -23.74 10.43
N TYR A 745 7.91 -23.14 9.74
CA TYR A 745 9.33 -23.13 10.09
C TYR A 745 9.71 -21.71 10.52
N ARG A 746 9.97 -21.54 11.82
CA ARG A 746 10.35 -20.28 12.44
C ARG A 746 11.87 -20.23 12.58
N LEU A 747 12.51 -19.18 12.08
CA LEU A 747 13.98 -19.03 12.07
C LEU A 747 14.54 -18.44 13.39
N TYR A 748 13.71 -18.45 14.42
CA TYR A 748 13.99 -18.02 15.79
C TYR A 748 13.65 -19.15 16.76
N THR A 749 14.23 -19.13 17.96
CA THR A 749 14.03 -20.21 18.94
C THR A 749 12.67 -20.08 19.64
N ALA A 750 12.21 -21.19 20.25
CA ALA A 750 11.02 -21.16 21.10
C ALA A 750 11.17 -20.21 22.30
N TYR A 751 12.38 -20.00 22.82
CA TYR A 751 12.64 -19.02 23.89
C TYR A 751 12.31 -17.61 23.39
N ASN A 752 12.83 -17.21 22.22
CA ASN A 752 12.57 -15.89 21.64
C ASN A 752 11.07 -15.67 21.43
N PHE A 753 10.37 -16.69 20.90
CA PHE A 753 8.92 -16.62 20.67
C PHE A 753 8.09 -16.37 21.93
N HIS A 754 8.50 -16.93 23.07
CA HIS A 754 7.76 -16.77 24.33
C HIS A 754 8.16 -15.51 25.12
N ASN A 755 9.45 -15.14 25.13
CA ASN A 755 9.99 -14.13 26.04
C ASN A 755 10.35 -12.80 25.38
N ASP A 756 10.71 -12.79 24.08
CA ASP A 756 11.28 -11.62 23.41
C ASP A 756 10.30 -10.93 22.44
N LEU A 757 9.24 -11.64 22.00
CA LEU A 757 8.19 -11.09 21.14
C LEU A 757 7.02 -10.56 21.95
N ASP A 758 6.58 -9.32 21.67
CA ASP A 758 5.34 -8.75 22.22
C ASP A 758 4.11 -9.60 21.85
N ASP A 759 3.10 -9.71 22.71
CA ASP A 759 1.91 -10.52 22.41
C ASP A 759 1.11 -9.99 21.20
N ASN A 760 0.92 -8.66 21.16
CA ASN A 760 0.20 -7.93 20.13
C ASN A 760 1.11 -6.90 19.43
N THR A 761 0.75 -6.49 18.21
CA THR A 761 1.38 -5.31 17.59
C THR A 761 0.86 -4.02 18.24
N ILE A 762 1.78 -3.10 18.58
CA ILE A 762 1.47 -1.70 18.90
C ILE A 762 0.54 -1.13 17.79
N PRO A 763 -0.52 -0.35 18.10
CA PRO A 763 -1.43 0.20 17.09
C PRO A 763 -0.75 1.26 16.20
N GLU A 764 -1.40 1.63 15.09
CA GLU A 764 -0.86 2.65 14.18
C GLU A 764 -0.90 4.08 14.76
N ILE A 765 -1.91 4.39 15.58
CA ILE A 765 -2.13 5.71 16.20
C ILE A 765 -0.97 6.17 17.12
N GLN A 766 -0.23 5.24 17.70
CA GLN A 766 0.92 5.57 18.56
C GLN A 766 2.24 5.74 17.78
N ARG A 767 2.23 5.55 16.45
CA ARG A 767 3.46 5.42 15.63
C ARG A 767 3.42 6.21 14.31
N THR A 768 2.43 7.06 14.09
CA THR A 768 2.22 7.84 12.86
C THR A 768 2.01 9.33 13.14
N ASN A 769 2.13 10.16 12.10
CA ASN A 769 1.87 11.59 12.18
C ASN A 769 0.36 11.87 12.29
N LEU A 770 -0.06 12.53 13.37
CA LEU A 770 -1.47 12.77 13.69
C LEU A 770 -2.05 14.05 13.06
N ALA A 771 -1.29 14.81 12.28
CA ALA A 771 -1.73 16.10 11.74
C ALA A 771 -3.04 16.02 10.92
N ASN A 772 -3.22 14.98 10.10
CA ASN A 772 -4.45 14.77 9.34
C ASN A 772 -5.63 14.38 10.26
N VAL A 773 -5.35 13.55 11.27
CA VAL A 773 -6.34 13.06 12.25
C VAL A 773 -6.86 14.19 13.13
N VAL A 774 -5.97 15.02 13.67
CA VAL A 774 -6.32 16.19 14.48
C VAL A 774 -7.16 17.19 13.68
N LEU A 775 -6.84 17.40 12.41
CA LEU A 775 -7.62 18.25 11.52
C LEU A 775 -9.04 17.69 11.32
N MET A 776 -9.15 16.39 11.02
CA MET A 776 -10.43 15.69 10.83
C MET A 776 -11.32 15.67 12.09
N LEU A 777 -10.75 15.36 13.26
CA LEU A 777 -11.45 15.40 14.55
C LEU A 777 -11.96 16.82 14.86
N LYS A 778 -11.18 17.86 14.55
CA LYS A 778 -11.60 19.26 14.72
C LYS A 778 -12.73 19.66 13.77
N SER A 779 -12.79 19.16 12.53
CA SER A 779 -13.97 19.34 11.66
C SER A 779 -15.22 18.62 12.16
N LEU A 780 -15.08 17.49 12.86
CA LEU A 780 -16.20 16.79 13.53
C LEU A 780 -16.68 17.49 14.81
N GLY A 781 -16.11 18.65 15.18
CA GLY A 781 -16.47 19.40 16.39
C GLY A 781 -15.84 18.85 17.68
N ILE A 782 -14.86 17.94 17.59
CA ILE A 782 -14.20 17.37 18.77
C ILE A 782 -13.14 18.36 19.26
N HIS A 783 -13.54 19.20 20.22
CA HIS A 783 -12.69 20.25 20.75
C HIS A 783 -11.60 19.71 21.69
N ASP A 784 -11.93 18.75 22.56
CA ASP A 784 -11.00 18.07 23.46
C ASP A 784 -10.45 16.79 22.81
N LEU A 785 -9.16 16.80 22.51
CA LEU A 785 -8.44 15.69 21.88
C LEU A 785 -7.64 14.85 22.89
N MET A 786 -7.59 15.28 24.16
CA MET A 786 -6.86 14.62 25.24
C MET A 786 -7.74 13.62 26.00
N HIS A 787 -9.05 13.91 26.09
CA HIS A 787 -10.05 13.04 26.72
C HIS A 787 -10.99 12.37 25.70
N PHE A 788 -10.66 12.40 24.41
CA PHE A 788 -11.36 11.58 23.41
C PHE A 788 -11.15 10.08 23.69
N ASP A 789 -12.21 9.28 23.54
CA ASP A 789 -12.23 7.85 23.86
C ASP A 789 -11.43 7.05 22.82
N PHE A 790 -10.10 7.00 22.98
CA PHE A 790 -9.19 6.15 22.22
C PHE A 790 -8.95 4.84 22.97
N MET A 791 -9.15 3.70 22.29
CA MET A 791 -8.83 2.36 22.82
C MET A 791 -7.36 2.20 23.24
N ASP A 792 -6.46 2.91 22.57
CA ASP A 792 -5.06 3.09 22.95
C ASP A 792 -4.67 4.55 22.62
N PRO A 793 -4.57 5.46 23.61
CA PRO A 793 -4.34 6.87 23.32
C PRO A 793 -2.95 7.13 22.71
N PRO A 794 -2.83 8.11 21.80
CA PRO A 794 -1.55 8.53 21.25
C PRO A 794 -0.67 9.26 22.29
N PRO A 795 0.66 9.34 22.09
CA PRO A 795 1.52 10.18 22.91
C PRO A 795 1.12 11.66 22.81
N ALA A 796 0.94 12.32 23.95
CA ALA A 796 0.56 13.74 24.02
C ALA A 796 1.54 14.66 23.25
N GLU A 797 2.83 14.31 23.21
CA GLU A 797 3.85 15.02 22.43
C GLU A 797 3.55 15.00 20.91
N ALA A 798 2.96 13.92 20.39
CA ALA A 798 2.55 13.83 18.98
C ALA A 798 1.27 14.64 18.69
N LEU A 799 0.29 14.65 19.60
CA LEU A 799 -0.90 15.51 19.48
C LEU A 799 -0.53 17.00 19.52
N LEU A 800 0.37 17.40 20.41
CA LEU A 800 0.86 18.79 20.49
C LEU A 800 1.60 19.19 19.21
N LYS A 801 2.46 18.34 18.64
CA LYS A 801 3.12 18.65 17.35
C LYS A 801 2.18 18.67 16.15
N ALA A 802 1.12 17.86 16.15
CA ALA A 802 0.05 17.96 15.18
C ALA A 802 -0.70 19.30 15.28
N LEU A 803 -1.03 19.76 16.49
CA LEU A 803 -1.68 21.06 16.73
C LEU A 803 -0.77 22.24 16.36
N GLU A 804 0.50 22.23 16.77
CA GLU A 804 1.50 23.24 16.37
C GLU A 804 1.61 23.38 14.85
N LEU A 805 1.64 22.26 14.12
CA LEU A 805 1.71 22.25 12.66
C LEU A 805 0.44 22.81 12.02
N LEU A 806 -0.76 22.43 12.49
CA LEU A 806 -2.02 22.93 11.93
C LEU A 806 -2.24 24.42 12.22
N PHE A 807 -1.82 24.89 13.40
CA PHE A 807 -1.77 26.32 13.71
C PHE A 807 -0.78 27.06 12.80
N ALA A 808 0.43 26.53 12.61
CA ALA A 808 1.41 27.11 11.69
C ALA A 808 0.90 27.17 10.24
N LEU A 809 0.19 26.14 9.77
CA LEU A 809 -0.46 26.13 8.45
C LEU A 809 -1.67 27.10 8.36
N GLY A 810 -2.11 27.70 9.46
CA GLY A 810 -3.30 28.57 9.52
C GLY A 810 -4.62 27.83 9.36
N ALA A 811 -4.63 26.51 9.62
CA ALA A 811 -5.85 25.70 9.65
C ALA A 811 -6.59 25.82 10.99
N LEU A 812 -5.86 26.13 12.07
CA LEU A 812 -6.40 26.41 13.40
C LEU A 812 -6.09 27.85 13.84
N ASN A 813 -6.99 28.48 14.59
CA ASN A 813 -6.78 29.80 15.20
C ASN A 813 -5.99 29.71 16.53
N LYS A 814 -5.72 30.86 17.19
CA LYS A 814 -5.03 30.95 18.50
C LYS A 814 -5.65 30.05 19.59
N LEU A 815 -6.93 29.67 19.46
CA LEU A 815 -7.71 28.90 20.45
C LEU A 815 -7.87 27.41 20.08
N GLY A 816 -7.32 26.97 18.94
CA GLY A 816 -7.44 25.59 18.46
C GLY A 816 -8.81 25.26 17.86
N GLU A 817 -9.49 26.26 17.28
CA GLU A 817 -10.73 26.14 16.50
C GLU A 817 -10.42 26.18 14.99
N LEU A 818 -11.28 25.59 14.15
CA LEU A 818 -11.04 25.41 12.72
C LEU A 818 -11.39 26.67 11.91
N THR A 819 -10.40 27.26 11.24
CA THR A 819 -10.55 28.47 10.39
C THR A 819 -11.26 28.16 9.07
N LYS A 820 -11.68 29.18 8.30
CA LYS A 820 -12.10 28.99 6.88
C LYS A 820 -11.08 28.18 6.07
N VAL A 821 -9.79 28.48 6.17
CA VAL A 821 -8.73 27.74 5.47
C VAL A 821 -8.67 26.29 5.97
N GLY A 822 -8.84 26.06 7.27
CA GLY A 822 -8.96 24.72 7.84
C GLY A 822 -10.12 23.91 7.25
N ARG A 823 -11.30 24.53 7.08
CA ARG A 823 -12.50 23.91 6.47
C ARG A 823 -12.30 23.60 4.99
N GLN A 824 -11.66 24.51 4.23
CA GLN A 824 -11.26 24.23 2.85
C GLN A 824 -10.23 23.08 2.79
N MET A 825 -9.33 22.97 3.77
CA MET A 825 -8.34 21.89 3.83
C MET A 825 -8.94 20.51 4.18
N THR A 826 -9.99 20.44 5.00
CA THR A 826 -10.68 19.18 5.36
C THR A 826 -11.46 18.54 4.22
N GLU A 827 -11.91 19.34 3.24
CA GLU A 827 -12.58 18.83 2.05
C GLU A 827 -11.66 17.98 1.17
N PHE A 828 -10.35 18.28 1.13
CA PHE A 828 -9.39 17.51 0.35
C PHE A 828 -8.95 16.23 1.10
N PRO A 829 -9.12 15.03 0.51
CA PRO A 829 -8.60 13.79 1.08
C PRO A 829 -7.09 13.68 0.82
N LEU A 830 -6.31 14.56 1.46
CA LEU A 830 -4.86 14.75 1.34
C LEU A 830 -4.26 15.17 2.68
N ASP A 831 -2.94 15.13 2.80
CA ASP A 831 -2.25 15.57 4.03
C ASP A 831 -2.26 17.11 4.16
N PRO A 832 -2.33 17.69 5.37
CA PRO A 832 -2.55 19.13 5.56
C PRO A 832 -1.59 20.06 4.80
N MET A 833 -0.31 19.67 4.60
CA MET A 833 0.64 20.46 3.79
C MET A 833 0.28 20.47 2.30
N LEU A 834 -0.21 19.35 1.75
CA LEU A 834 -0.70 19.25 0.37
C LEU A 834 -2.02 20.02 0.20
N SER A 835 -2.96 19.87 1.13
CA SER A 835 -4.23 20.62 1.11
C SER A 835 -3.97 22.14 1.19
N LYS A 836 -3.03 22.58 2.03
CA LYS A 836 -2.63 23.99 2.13
C LYS A 836 -2.02 24.52 0.83
N MET A 837 -1.13 23.74 0.20
CA MET A 837 -0.53 24.07 -1.10
C MET A 837 -1.60 24.25 -2.20
N ILE A 838 -2.63 23.40 -2.21
CA ILE A 838 -3.76 23.52 -3.16
C ILE A 838 -4.58 24.78 -2.87
N VAL A 839 -4.99 25.03 -1.62
CA VAL A 839 -5.77 26.23 -1.25
C VAL A 839 -5.00 27.53 -1.55
N ALA A 840 -3.68 27.53 -1.40
CA ALA A 840 -2.87 28.70 -1.73
C ALA A 840 -2.68 28.95 -3.24
N SER A 841 -2.87 27.94 -4.10
CA SER A 841 -2.65 28.06 -5.55
C SER A 841 -3.59 29.06 -6.23
N GLU A 842 -4.76 29.31 -5.63
CA GLU A 842 -5.72 30.36 -6.02
C GLU A 842 -5.05 31.74 -6.10
N LYS A 843 -4.30 32.11 -5.04
CA LYS A 843 -3.63 33.42 -4.90
C LYS A 843 -2.56 33.64 -5.98
N TYR A 844 -1.98 32.54 -6.48
CA TYR A 844 -0.91 32.54 -7.48
C TYR A 844 -1.39 32.12 -8.88
N LYS A 845 -2.69 31.84 -9.05
CA LYS A 845 -3.35 31.44 -10.31
C LYS A 845 -2.68 30.26 -11.04
N CYS A 846 -2.21 29.28 -10.28
CA CYS A 846 -1.49 28.09 -10.77
C CYS A 846 -2.13 26.77 -10.27
N SER A 847 -3.46 26.72 -10.20
CA SER A 847 -4.20 25.60 -9.62
C SER A 847 -4.16 24.34 -10.50
N ASP A 848 -4.18 24.44 -11.84
CA ASP A 848 -4.04 23.24 -12.71
C ASP A 848 -2.68 22.55 -12.54
N GLU A 849 -1.61 23.34 -12.45
CA GLU A 849 -0.26 22.84 -12.18
C GLU A 849 -0.16 22.21 -10.80
N ILE A 850 -0.66 22.89 -9.76
CA ILE A 850 -0.54 22.45 -8.36
C ILE A 850 -1.39 21.20 -8.06
N ILE A 851 -2.59 21.05 -8.63
CA ILE A 851 -3.34 19.79 -8.54
C ILE A 851 -2.55 18.65 -9.20
N SER A 852 -1.98 18.91 -10.38
CA SER A 852 -1.20 17.89 -11.12
C SER A 852 0.03 17.43 -10.34
N ILE A 853 0.71 18.35 -9.63
CA ILE A 853 1.79 18.03 -8.69
C ILE A 853 1.27 17.24 -7.49
N ALA A 854 0.20 17.69 -6.83
CA ALA A 854 -0.38 17.02 -5.65
C ALA A 854 -0.85 15.59 -5.96
N ALA A 855 -1.43 15.36 -7.14
CA ALA A 855 -1.88 14.05 -7.60
C ALA A 855 -0.70 13.10 -7.85
N MET A 856 0.40 13.59 -8.44
CA MET A 856 1.63 12.82 -8.64
C MET A 856 2.32 12.50 -7.30
N LEU A 857 2.40 13.45 -6.36
CA LEU A 857 2.90 13.21 -5.00
C LEU A 857 2.05 12.17 -4.25
N SER A 858 0.71 12.20 -4.42
CA SER A 858 -0.23 11.26 -3.80
C SER A 858 -0.11 9.81 -4.30
N VAL A 859 0.55 9.59 -5.44
CA VAL A 859 0.95 8.26 -5.92
C VAL A 859 2.38 7.92 -5.50
N GLY A 860 3.24 8.94 -5.36
CA GLY A 860 4.57 8.81 -4.77
C GLY A 860 5.58 8.14 -5.70
N ASN A 861 6.61 7.53 -5.12
CA ASN A 861 7.75 7.02 -5.87
C ASN A 861 7.46 5.81 -6.77
N SER A 862 6.25 5.23 -6.78
CA SER A 862 5.86 4.14 -7.70
C SER A 862 5.61 4.60 -9.15
N ILE A 863 5.77 5.90 -9.45
CA ILE A 863 5.70 6.43 -10.82
C ILE A 863 6.89 5.93 -11.65
N PHE A 864 8.11 5.99 -11.11
CA PHE A 864 9.33 5.63 -11.84
C PHE A 864 9.70 4.16 -11.59
N TYR A 865 9.92 3.41 -12.66
CA TYR A 865 10.42 2.04 -12.62
C TYR A 865 11.92 2.02 -12.94
N ARG A 866 12.74 1.35 -12.12
CA ARG A 866 14.20 1.35 -12.26
C ARG A 866 14.75 -0.08 -12.28
N PRO A 867 14.70 -0.79 -13.42
CA PRO A 867 15.17 -2.18 -13.53
C PRO A 867 16.67 -2.28 -13.24
N LYS A 868 17.12 -3.35 -12.55
CA LYS A 868 18.54 -3.54 -12.23
C LYS A 868 19.43 -3.68 -13.48
N ASP A 869 18.90 -4.26 -14.55
CA ASP A 869 19.55 -4.45 -15.85
C ASP A 869 19.62 -3.17 -16.70
N LYS A 870 18.73 -2.20 -16.46
CA LYS A 870 18.55 -0.99 -17.29
C LYS A 870 18.62 0.32 -16.51
N GLN A 871 19.26 0.32 -15.34
CA GLN A 871 19.35 1.49 -14.46
C GLN A 871 19.77 2.76 -15.21
N VAL A 872 20.84 2.70 -16.00
CA VAL A 872 21.37 3.85 -16.77
C VAL A 872 20.34 4.41 -17.77
N HIS A 873 19.56 3.55 -18.43
CA HIS A 873 18.52 4.01 -19.37
C HIS A 873 17.32 4.63 -18.63
N ALA A 874 16.91 4.06 -17.50
CA ALA A 874 15.83 4.60 -16.67
C ALA A 874 16.24 5.95 -16.03
N ASP A 875 17.48 6.08 -15.56
CA ASP A 875 18.01 7.30 -14.98
C ASP A 875 18.18 8.40 -16.04
N ASN A 876 18.65 8.07 -17.25
CA ASN A 876 18.71 9.01 -18.38
C ASN A 876 17.31 9.48 -18.81
N ALA A 877 16.33 8.56 -18.90
CA ALA A 877 14.94 8.92 -19.18
C ALA A 877 14.37 9.86 -18.09
N ARG A 878 14.68 9.60 -16.82
CA ARG A 878 14.31 10.48 -15.70
C ARG A 878 14.97 11.85 -15.80
N LEU A 879 16.25 11.94 -16.16
CA LEU A 879 16.99 13.20 -16.27
C LEU A 879 16.38 14.14 -17.32
N ASN A 880 15.86 13.61 -18.44
CA ASN A 880 15.19 14.40 -19.49
C ASN A 880 14.06 15.28 -18.91
N PHE A 881 13.27 14.79 -17.96
CA PHE A 881 12.19 15.55 -17.33
C PHE A 881 12.69 16.66 -16.38
N HIS A 882 13.92 16.54 -15.85
CA HIS A 882 14.53 17.52 -14.96
C HIS A 882 15.33 18.60 -15.72
N SER A 883 15.34 18.55 -17.07
CA SER A 883 15.98 19.54 -17.94
C SER A 883 15.68 20.98 -17.52
N GLY A 884 16.74 21.78 -17.33
CA GLY A 884 16.68 23.14 -16.78
C GLY A 884 16.87 23.22 -15.25
N ASN A 885 17.35 22.16 -14.59
CA ASN A 885 17.55 22.07 -13.14
C ASN A 885 16.30 22.39 -12.30
N VAL A 886 15.11 22.16 -12.89
CA VAL A 886 13.85 22.47 -12.23
C VAL A 886 13.53 21.37 -11.22
N GLY A 887 13.22 21.76 -9.98
CA GLY A 887 13.07 20.83 -8.84
C GLY A 887 12.06 19.70 -9.07
N ASP A 888 12.21 18.62 -8.30
CA ASP A 888 11.52 17.33 -8.50
C ASP A 888 10.00 17.48 -8.62
N HIS A 889 9.39 18.41 -7.88
CA HIS A 889 7.97 18.75 -7.97
C HIS A 889 7.55 19.16 -9.40
N VAL A 890 8.35 20.00 -10.06
CA VAL A 890 8.11 20.44 -11.44
C VAL A 890 8.54 19.35 -12.44
N GLY A 891 9.51 18.50 -12.08
CA GLY A 891 9.81 17.26 -12.81
C GLY A 891 8.59 16.35 -12.91
N LEU A 892 7.86 16.12 -11.81
CA LEU A 892 6.61 15.37 -11.78
C LEU A 892 5.51 16.03 -12.64
N MET A 893 5.39 17.37 -12.59
CA MET A 893 4.46 18.12 -13.45
C MET A 893 4.75 17.91 -14.94
N LYS A 894 6.03 17.99 -15.34
CA LYS A 894 6.47 17.74 -16.72
C LYS A 894 6.16 16.31 -17.18
N VAL A 895 6.41 15.31 -16.33
CA VAL A 895 6.06 13.90 -16.60
C VAL A 895 4.56 13.75 -16.87
N TYR A 896 3.69 14.39 -16.07
CA TYR A 896 2.24 14.35 -16.30
C TYR A 896 1.83 15.06 -17.60
N ASN A 897 2.40 16.24 -17.88
CA ASN A 897 2.06 17.01 -19.06
C ASN A 897 2.51 16.33 -20.36
N SER A 898 3.72 15.78 -20.45
CA SER A 898 4.15 15.03 -21.64
C SER A 898 3.36 13.73 -21.85
N TRP A 899 2.82 13.13 -20.78
CA TRP A 899 1.89 11.99 -20.90
C TRP A 899 0.50 12.42 -21.41
N LYS A 900 0.01 13.58 -20.96
CA LYS A 900 -1.24 14.22 -21.42
C LYS A 900 -1.15 14.64 -22.90
N GLU A 901 -0.02 15.21 -23.31
CA GLU A 901 0.30 15.58 -24.71
C GLU A 901 0.36 14.36 -25.64
N THR A 902 0.92 13.24 -25.17
CA THR A 902 0.95 11.95 -25.91
C THR A 902 -0.36 11.16 -25.80
N ASN A 903 -1.49 11.84 -25.57
CA ASN A 903 -2.83 11.28 -25.45
C ASN A 903 -2.94 10.08 -24.49
N TYR A 904 -2.22 10.13 -23.37
CA TYR A 904 -2.16 9.09 -22.34
C TYR A 904 -1.60 7.74 -22.85
N SER A 905 -0.70 7.78 -23.84
CA SER A 905 -0.09 6.60 -24.46
C SER A 905 0.53 5.64 -23.42
N SER A 906 0.27 4.35 -23.60
CA SER A 906 0.88 3.29 -22.78
C SER A 906 2.29 2.94 -23.26
N GLN A 907 2.58 3.09 -24.56
CA GLN A 907 3.92 2.86 -25.11
C GLN A 907 4.92 3.90 -24.61
N TRP A 908 4.52 5.18 -24.60
CA TRP A 908 5.36 6.27 -24.08
C TRP A 908 5.79 6.03 -22.62
N CYS A 909 4.89 5.48 -21.79
CA CYS A 909 5.22 5.09 -20.42
C CYS A 909 6.30 3.99 -20.37
N TYR A 910 6.20 2.95 -21.21
CA TYR A 910 7.21 1.89 -21.25
C TYR A 910 8.58 2.41 -21.72
N GLU A 911 8.61 3.27 -22.75
CA GLU A 911 9.84 3.87 -23.29
C GLU A 911 10.54 4.79 -22.28
N ASN A 912 9.77 5.52 -21.46
CA ASN A 912 10.29 6.42 -20.43
C ASN A 912 10.41 5.77 -19.03
N TYR A 913 10.26 4.45 -18.91
CA TYR A 913 10.34 3.70 -17.66
C TYR A 913 9.36 4.17 -16.56
N ILE A 914 8.14 4.53 -16.97
CA ILE A 914 7.06 5.02 -16.10
C ILE A 914 5.96 3.94 -15.94
N GLN A 915 5.44 3.76 -14.73
CA GLN A 915 4.36 2.81 -14.47
C GLN A 915 2.99 3.35 -14.92
N ILE A 916 2.41 2.76 -15.97
CA ILE A 916 1.08 3.14 -16.52
C ILE A 916 -0.01 3.15 -15.45
N ARG A 917 -0.01 2.19 -14.51
CA ARG A 917 -1.01 2.11 -13.42
C ARG A 917 -0.89 3.29 -12.45
N SER A 918 0.34 3.69 -12.12
CA SER A 918 0.63 4.87 -11.29
C SER A 918 0.15 6.14 -11.98
N MET A 919 0.40 6.29 -13.29
CA MET A 919 -0.05 7.45 -14.08
C MET A 919 -1.57 7.52 -14.24
N LYS A 920 -2.24 6.39 -14.53
CA LYS A 920 -3.73 6.33 -14.56
C LYS A 920 -4.31 6.78 -13.21
N ARG A 921 -3.82 6.21 -12.11
CA ARG A 921 -4.25 6.61 -10.75
C ARG A 921 -3.95 8.09 -10.46
N ALA A 922 -2.83 8.64 -10.91
CA ALA A 922 -2.53 10.07 -10.77
C ALA A 922 -3.53 10.94 -11.53
N ARG A 923 -3.95 10.53 -12.74
CA ARG A 923 -5.05 11.17 -13.46
C ARG A 923 -6.37 11.06 -12.71
N ASP A 924 -6.74 9.87 -12.24
CA ASP A 924 -8.01 9.64 -11.52
C ASP A 924 -8.09 10.54 -10.26
N ILE A 925 -6.96 10.69 -9.55
CA ILE A 925 -6.81 11.63 -8.42
C ILE A 925 -6.92 13.09 -8.88
N ARG A 926 -6.21 13.49 -9.93
CA ARG A 926 -6.22 14.87 -10.47
C ARG A 926 -7.62 15.30 -10.90
N ASP A 927 -8.30 14.45 -11.65
CA ASP A 927 -9.62 14.75 -12.22
C ASP A 927 -10.69 14.83 -11.09
N GLN A 928 -10.51 14.12 -9.98
CA GLN A 928 -11.34 14.27 -8.76
C GLN A 928 -10.98 15.49 -7.91
N LEU A 929 -9.69 15.81 -7.76
CA LEU A 929 -9.25 17.03 -7.07
C LEU A 929 -9.72 18.30 -7.78
N ALA A 930 -9.79 18.29 -9.12
CA ALA A 930 -10.43 19.35 -9.91
C ALA A 930 -11.93 19.48 -9.58
N GLY A 931 -12.68 18.38 -9.48
CA GLY A 931 -14.06 18.39 -9.01
C GLY A 931 -14.24 18.87 -7.57
N LEU A 932 -13.26 18.64 -6.69
CA LEU A 932 -13.24 19.20 -5.34
C LEU A 932 -12.93 20.70 -5.33
N LEU A 933 -12.12 21.24 -6.25
CA LEU A 933 -11.97 22.70 -6.39
C LEU A 933 -13.31 23.38 -6.72
N GLU A 934 -14.12 22.78 -7.59
CA GLU A 934 -15.46 23.28 -7.91
C GLU A 934 -16.42 23.28 -6.69
N ARG A 935 -16.17 22.45 -5.67
CA ARG A 935 -16.93 22.41 -4.40
C ARG A 935 -16.37 23.39 -3.37
N VAL A 936 -15.05 23.58 -3.32
CA VAL A 936 -14.30 24.47 -2.41
C VAL A 936 -14.24 25.94 -2.91
N GLU A 937 -14.83 26.19 -4.08
CA GLU A 937 -14.95 27.50 -4.77
C GLU A 937 -13.63 28.10 -5.28
N ILE A 938 -12.60 27.27 -5.48
CA ILE A 938 -11.30 27.69 -6.03
C ILE A 938 -11.34 27.66 -7.56
N GLU A 939 -10.98 28.77 -8.23
CA GLU A 939 -10.90 28.83 -9.69
C GLU A 939 -9.79 27.93 -10.26
N LEU A 940 -10.09 27.22 -11.35
CA LEU A 940 -9.10 26.51 -12.17
C LEU A 940 -8.41 27.49 -13.11
N ALA A 941 -7.20 27.90 -12.73
CA ALA A 941 -6.31 28.78 -13.47
C ALA A 941 -4.98 28.08 -13.75
N SER A 942 -4.35 28.41 -14.87
CA SER A 942 -3.03 27.92 -15.28
C SER A 942 -2.10 29.10 -15.54
N ASN A 943 -0.87 28.98 -15.07
CA ASN A 943 0.22 29.94 -15.33
C ASN A 943 1.54 29.18 -15.49
N SER A 944 1.57 28.25 -16.44
CA SER A 944 2.70 27.31 -16.66
C SER A 944 4.04 27.96 -17.02
N SER A 945 4.04 29.24 -17.39
CA SER A 945 5.23 30.07 -17.58
C SER A 945 5.88 30.56 -16.28
N ASP A 946 5.10 30.72 -15.20
CA ASP A 946 5.59 31.29 -13.94
C ASP A 946 5.97 30.19 -12.95
N LEU A 947 7.20 29.71 -13.08
CA LEU A 947 7.77 28.70 -12.18
C LEU A 947 7.90 29.21 -10.74
N ASP A 948 8.00 30.52 -10.51
CA ASP A 948 8.16 31.08 -9.17
C ASP A 948 6.81 31.23 -8.46
N ALA A 949 5.71 31.50 -9.17
CA ALA A 949 4.35 31.34 -8.65
C ALA A 949 4.08 29.90 -8.17
N ILE A 950 4.47 28.89 -8.97
CA ILE A 950 4.35 27.47 -8.61
C ILE A 950 5.20 27.15 -7.36
N LYS A 951 6.47 27.61 -7.32
CA LYS A 951 7.34 27.43 -6.13
C LYS A 951 6.79 28.15 -4.89
N LYS A 952 6.22 29.35 -5.01
CA LYS A 952 5.56 30.07 -3.89
C LYS A 952 4.36 29.29 -3.36
N SER A 953 3.54 28.74 -4.24
CA SER A 953 2.42 27.88 -3.85
C SER A 953 2.89 26.64 -3.08
N ILE A 954 3.92 25.93 -3.58
CA ILE A 954 4.55 24.80 -2.86
C ILE A 954 5.09 25.26 -1.49
N THR A 955 5.81 26.39 -1.45
CA THR A 955 6.36 26.96 -0.21
C THR A 955 5.29 27.25 0.83
N SER A 956 4.10 27.72 0.43
CA SER A 956 3.03 28.05 1.38
C SER A 956 2.44 26.84 2.15
N GLY A 957 2.60 25.62 1.62
CA GLY A 957 2.24 24.38 2.31
C GLY A 957 3.43 23.70 2.99
N PHE A 958 4.62 23.78 2.38
CA PHE A 958 5.82 23.04 2.82
C PHE A 958 6.89 23.90 3.52
N PHE A 959 6.60 25.15 3.89
CA PHE A 959 7.56 26.00 4.63
C PHE A 959 8.19 25.35 5.87
N PRO A 960 7.52 24.49 6.69
CA PRO A 960 8.17 23.83 7.83
C PRO A 960 9.27 22.84 7.40
N GLN A 961 9.18 22.33 6.18
CA GLN A 961 10.09 21.36 5.57
C GLN A 961 11.14 22.05 4.69
N SER A 962 11.83 23.04 5.28
CA SER A 962 12.93 23.77 4.63
C SER A 962 14.30 23.38 5.19
N ALA A 963 15.31 23.37 4.32
CA ALA A 963 16.71 23.10 4.68
C ALA A 963 17.69 23.98 3.89
N ARG A 964 18.87 24.22 4.48
CA ARG A 964 19.94 25.06 3.94
C ARG A 964 21.25 24.29 3.80
N LEU A 965 21.95 24.45 2.68
CA LEU A 965 23.25 23.82 2.41
C LEU A 965 24.32 24.24 3.43
N GLN A 966 25.11 23.27 3.90
CA GLN A 966 26.29 23.44 4.76
C GLN A 966 27.59 23.34 3.94
N LYS A 967 28.71 23.84 4.48
CA LYS A 967 30.03 23.86 3.82
C LYS A 967 30.64 22.47 3.51
N ASN A 968 30.08 21.41 4.08
CA ASN A 968 30.49 20.01 3.92
C ASN A 968 29.60 19.23 2.91
N GLY A 969 28.68 19.90 2.21
CA GLY A 969 27.78 19.26 1.25
C GLY A 969 26.57 18.53 1.86
N SER A 970 26.39 18.58 3.19
CA SER A 970 25.11 18.19 3.80
C SER A 970 24.17 19.40 3.90
N TYR A 971 22.89 19.15 4.19
CA TYR A 971 21.89 20.18 4.45
C TYR A 971 21.60 20.24 5.95
N ARG A 972 21.16 21.41 6.43
CA ARG A 972 20.63 21.60 7.78
C ARG A 972 19.18 22.04 7.70
N THR A 973 18.28 21.29 8.31
CA THR A 973 16.89 21.69 8.53
C THR A 973 16.84 22.93 9.44
N VAL A 974 15.92 23.87 9.17
CA VAL A 974 16.02 25.24 9.72
C VAL A 974 15.61 25.31 11.20
N LYS A 975 14.43 24.81 11.56
CA LYS A 975 13.90 24.90 12.94
C LYS A 975 14.43 23.80 13.86
N HIS A 976 14.42 22.55 13.39
CA HIS A 976 15.05 21.42 14.08
C HIS A 976 16.42 21.18 13.43
N PRO A 977 17.55 21.49 14.09
CA PRO A 977 18.84 21.62 13.42
C PRO A 977 19.56 20.27 13.15
N GLN A 978 18.90 19.36 12.43
CA GLN A 978 19.42 18.05 12.02
C GLN A 978 20.31 18.15 10.77
N THR A 979 20.94 17.04 10.36
CA THR A 979 21.89 17.01 9.23
C THR A 979 21.46 15.99 8.18
N VAL A 980 20.76 16.50 7.18
CA VAL A 980 20.08 15.71 6.15
C VAL A 980 20.85 15.74 4.82
N HIS A 981 20.63 14.76 3.95
CA HIS A 981 21.20 14.71 2.60
C HIS A 981 20.10 14.64 1.54
N ILE A 982 20.33 15.21 0.35
CA ILE A 982 19.42 14.99 -0.79
C ILE A 982 19.48 13.51 -1.19
N HIS A 983 18.32 12.87 -1.36
CA HIS A 983 18.24 11.47 -1.78
C HIS A 983 18.79 11.32 -3.22
N PRO A 984 19.64 10.32 -3.53
CA PRO A 984 20.29 10.20 -4.85
C PRO A 984 19.37 10.07 -6.07
N SER A 985 18.07 9.86 -5.87
CA SER A 985 17.07 9.84 -6.95
C SER A 985 16.50 11.22 -7.30
N SER A 986 16.87 12.29 -6.59
CA SER A 986 16.45 13.66 -6.88
C SER A 986 17.23 14.23 -8.06
N GLY A 987 16.56 14.95 -8.97
CA GLY A 987 17.23 15.67 -10.06
C GLY A 987 18.18 16.76 -9.56
N LEU A 988 17.99 17.25 -8.32
CA LEU A 988 18.83 18.27 -7.70
C LEU A 988 20.08 17.70 -6.98
N ALA A 989 20.26 16.37 -6.93
CA ALA A 989 21.35 15.72 -6.21
C ALA A 989 22.76 16.14 -6.67
N HIS A 990 22.91 16.56 -7.94
CA HIS A 990 24.16 17.06 -8.50
C HIS A 990 24.29 18.59 -8.49
N VAL A 991 23.18 19.32 -8.38
CA VAL A 991 23.13 20.79 -8.50
C VAL A 991 23.38 21.47 -7.13
N LEU A 992 22.97 20.81 -6.04
CA LEU A 992 23.13 21.27 -4.66
C LEU A 992 22.71 22.75 -4.43
N PRO A 993 21.46 23.14 -4.76
CA PRO A 993 20.96 24.50 -4.53
C PRO A 993 21.01 24.88 -3.05
N ARG A 994 21.24 26.18 -2.79
CA ARG A 994 21.63 26.71 -1.47
C ARG A 994 20.56 26.57 -0.39
N TRP A 995 19.30 26.72 -0.79
CA TRP A 995 18.10 26.61 0.05
C TRP A 995 17.11 25.72 -0.68
N VAL A 996 16.49 24.79 0.05
CA VAL A 996 15.56 23.81 -0.51
C VAL A 996 14.34 23.60 0.37
N ILE A 997 13.25 23.22 -0.29
CA ILE A 997 12.09 22.56 0.30
C ILE A 997 12.13 21.08 -0.08
N TYR A 998 11.65 20.23 0.82
CA TYR A 998 11.42 18.81 0.59
C TYR A 998 9.96 18.44 0.91
N HIS A 999 9.54 17.25 0.49
CA HIS A 999 8.20 16.69 0.75
C HIS A 999 8.20 15.60 1.83
N GLU A 1000 9.25 14.78 1.85
CA GLU A 1000 9.46 13.72 2.84
C GLU A 1000 10.89 13.82 3.40
N LEU A 1001 11.02 13.53 4.70
CA LEU A 1001 12.30 13.29 5.37
C LEU A 1001 12.29 11.84 5.87
N VAL A 1002 13.10 10.99 5.25
CA VAL A 1002 13.11 9.54 5.45
C VAL A 1002 14.46 9.10 6.01
N LEU A 1003 14.44 8.40 7.14
CA LEU A 1003 15.61 7.73 7.69
C LEU A 1003 15.79 6.36 7.04
N THR A 1004 16.95 6.12 6.42
CA THR A 1004 17.41 4.79 5.97
C THR A 1004 18.74 4.44 6.64
N THR A 1005 19.85 4.43 5.91
CA THR A 1005 21.22 4.41 6.46
C THR A 1005 21.71 5.80 6.88
N LYS A 1006 21.05 6.85 6.36
CA LYS A 1006 21.21 8.26 6.73
C LYS A 1006 19.85 8.97 6.66
N GLU A 1007 19.80 10.19 7.17
CA GLU A 1007 18.66 11.10 7.01
C GLU A 1007 18.64 11.64 5.57
N TYR A 1008 17.62 11.27 4.79
CA TYR A 1008 17.46 11.68 3.39
C TYR A 1008 16.18 12.48 3.14
N VAL A 1009 16.32 13.66 2.52
CA VAL A 1009 15.18 14.43 2.00
C VAL A 1009 14.81 14.00 0.58
N ARG A 1010 13.51 13.91 0.29
CA ARG A 1010 12.95 13.47 -1.00
C ARG A 1010 11.96 14.48 -1.58
N GLN A 1011 11.82 14.43 -2.91
CA GLN A 1011 11.13 15.41 -3.76
C GLN A 1011 11.55 16.84 -3.40
N VAL A 1012 12.72 17.24 -3.88
CA VAL A 1012 13.39 18.47 -3.48
C VAL A 1012 13.15 19.56 -4.52
N THR A 1013 12.89 20.79 -4.08
CA THR A 1013 12.76 21.98 -4.93
C THR A 1013 13.58 23.14 -4.36
N GLU A 1014 14.23 23.91 -5.24
CA GLU A 1014 14.94 25.14 -4.86
C GLU A 1014 13.98 26.21 -4.33
N LEU A 1015 14.39 26.87 -3.24
CA LEU A 1015 13.63 27.88 -2.51
C LEU A 1015 14.42 29.19 -2.46
N ASN A 1016 13.77 30.31 -2.78
CA ASN A 1016 14.31 31.64 -2.45
C ASN A 1016 14.00 31.97 -0.97
N PRO A 1017 15.01 32.34 -0.16
CA PRO A 1017 14.87 32.51 1.29
C PRO A 1017 13.80 33.53 1.71
N ASP A 1018 13.65 34.62 0.96
CA ASP A 1018 12.71 35.71 1.27
C ASP A 1018 11.24 35.25 1.30
N TRP A 1019 10.90 34.24 0.49
CA TRP A 1019 9.55 33.68 0.45
C TRP A 1019 9.12 33.03 1.76
N LEU A 1020 10.05 32.53 2.60
CA LEU A 1020 9.72 32.00 3.93
C LEU A 1020 9.18 33.10 4.86
N VAL A 1021 9.76 34.31 4.76
CA VAL A 1021 9.36 35.47 5.56
C VAL A 1021 8.08 36.11 4.99
N GLU A 1022 7.92 36.11 3.67
CA GLU A 1022 6.70 36.58 2.98
C GLU A 1022 5.48 35.70 3.30
N LEU A 1023 5.64 34.37 3.27
CA LEU A 1023 4.53 33.41 3.37
C LEU A 1023 4.21 32.97 4.81
N ALA A 1024 5.18 32.98 5.71
CA ALA A 1024 5.02 32.51 7.08
C ALA A 1024 5.77 33.37 8.12
N PRO A 1025 5.51 34.69 8.22
CA PRO A 1025 6.20 35.60 9.13
C PRO A 1025 6.00 35.28 10.62
N HIS A 1026 4.91 34.57 10.95
CA HIS A 1026 4.64 34.01 12.28
C HIS A 1026 5.54 32.83 12.63
N TYR A 1027 6.07 32.13 11.62
CA TYR A 1027 6.92 30.96 11.79
C TYR A 1027 8.40 31.27 11.56
N TYR A 1028 8.75 32.07 10.54
CA TYR A 1028 10.12 32.48 10.22
C TYR A 1028 10.37 33.97 10.44
N GLN A 1029 11.38 34.27 11.24
CA GLN A 1029 11.90 35.64 11.39
C GLN A 1029 13.07 35.87 10.42
N LEU A 1030 13.32 37.14 10.06
CA LEU A 1030 14.52 37.54 9.31
C LEU A 1030 15.82 36.95 9.89
N LYS A 1031 15.92 36.82 11.22
CA LYS A 1031 17.07 36.21 11.93
C LYS A 1031 17.29 34.72 11.65
N ASP A 1032 16.24 33.97 11.29
CA ASP A 1032 16.35 32.54 10.93
C ASP A 1032 16.91 32.37 9.50
N VAL A 1033 16.71 33.40 8.67
CA VAL A 1033 16.98 33.44 7.24
C VAL A 1033 18.29 34.19 6.93
N GLU A 1034 18.64 35.19 7.75
CA GLU A 1034 19.91 35.91 7.72
C GLU A 1034 21.11 34.97 7.75
N ASP A 1035 22.00 35.10 6.76
CA ASP A 1035 23.31 34.49 6.82
C ASP A 1035 24.20 35.17 7.87
N SER A 1036 24.72 34.40 8.82
CA SER A 1036 25.88 34.82 9.62
C SER A 1036 27.16 35.06 8.79
N VAL A 1037 27.10 34.82 7.47
CA VAL A 1037 28.13 35.10 6.46
C VAL A 1037 27.96 36.47 5.79
N SER A 1038 26.75 37.03 5.73
CA SER A 1038 26.50 38.33 5.05
C SER A 1038 26.85 39.54 5.92
N LYS A 1039 27.08 39.34 7.23
CA LYS A 1039 27.69 40.34 8.13
C LYS A 1039 29.16 40.54 7.76
N LYS A 1040 29.39 41.39 6.75
CA LYS A 1040 30.66 42.12 6.57
C LYS A 1040 31.07 42.67 7.93
N MET A 1041 32.33 42.47 8.31
CA MET A 1041 32.88 43.11 9.52
C MET A 1041 32.66 44.63 9.41
N PRO A 1042 32.31 45.32 10.52
CA PRO A 1042 32.28 46.78 10.53
C PRO A 1042 33.63 47.30 10.03
N CYS A 1043 33.61 48.16 9.01
CA CYS A 1043 34.84 48.72 8.47
C CYS A 1043 35.41 49.65 9.55
N GLY A 1044 36.48 49.22 10.22
CA GLY A 1044 37.04 49.95 11.34
C GLY A 1044 37.60 51.29 10.87
N GLU A 1045 37.02 52.39 11.34
CA GLU A 1045 37.57 53.72 11.11
C GLU A 1045 39.00 53.78 11.68
N GLY A 1046 39.98 53.93 10.78
CA GLY A 1046 41.37 54.06 11.17
C GLY A 1046 41.58 55.36 11.94
N ARG A 1047 41.83 55.27 13.25
CA ARG A 1047 42.30 56.41 14.03
C ARG A 1047 43.72 56.76 13.62
N ALA A 1048 43.91 58.00 13.19
CA ALA A 1048 45.18 58.71 13.25
C ALA A 1048 45.47 59.18 14.69
#